data_AF-A0A3E3DDM7-F1
#
_entry.id   AF-A0A3E3DDM7-F1
#
_cell.length_a   1.000
_cell.length_b   1.000
_cell.length_c   1.000
_cell.angle_alpha   90.00
_cell.angle_beta   90.00
_cell.angle_gamma   90.00
#
_symmetry.space_group_name_H-M   'P 1'
#
loop_
_entity.id
_entity.type
_entity.pdbx_description
1 polymer ?
#
loop_
_entity_poly.entity_id
_entity_poly.type
_entity_poly.pdbx_seq_one_letter_code
_entity_poly.pdbx_strand_id
1 'polypeptide(L)'
;MAKKEEQVKVPEIIDNVDALVTKMEAMREAQREFATFTQEQVDKIFYEAASAANKMRLPLAKMAVEETGMGVVEDKVIKNNYAAEYIYNAYKDTKTCGVIEEDKAYGIKKLAEPIGIVAAVIPTTNPTSTAIFKTLISLKTRNAIIISPHPRAKNSTIAAAKVVLDAAVKAGAPEGIISWIDVPSLELTNEVMRSADIILATGGPGMVKAAYSSGKPALGVGAGNTPVIIDDTANIKLAVNSIIHSKTFDNGMICASEQSVTVLEKVYDEARKEFAARGCYFLKGDEIEKVRKTIIINGALNAKIVGQTAYTIAKLAGVEVPEATKILIGEVDSVNIDEEFAHEKLSPVLAMYKAKDFDDALAKAAQLVADGGYGHTASLYVNVNEHEKIMKHAEAMKTCRILTNTPSSQGGIGDIYNFKMTPSLTLGCGSWGGNSVSENVGVKHLLNIKTVAERRENMLWFRNPEKVYFKKGCMPVALSELKDVYGKKRAFVVTDSFLYMNGYTKPITDKLDEMGIVYTVFSDVQPDPTLANAQAGAKAMRAFQPDTIIALGGGSAMDAAKIMWVMYEHPEVDFQDMAMRFMDIRKRVYTFPKMGEKAYFIAIPTSSGTGSEVTSFAVITDQDTGVKYPLADYELMPKMAIVDADNMMSQPKGLTSASGVDVLVHSLEAYASVMASDYTDGLALKAMKNVFDYLPTAYNEGNNVEARCKMADASCMAGMAFNNAFLGICHSMAHKLGAFHHLPHGIANALLLNLVMEFNASEVPTKMGTFPQYEYPHTLARYAECGRFCGVTGKDDAEVFKKFLVKITELKTAVGVKPTIQAYGVDEKYFLDTLDAMVEQAFDDQCTGANPRYPLMSELKEMYLKAYYGK
;
A
#
# COMPACT_ATOMS: atom_id res chain seq x y z
N MET A 1 28.36 -4.15 55.44
CA MET A 1 27.84 -2.76 55.36
C MET A 1 27.34 -2.53 53.95
N ALA A 2 26.04 -2.70 53.72
CA ALA A 2 25.42 -2.36 52.45
C ALA A 2 25.39 -0.83 52.33
N LYS A 3 25.95 -0.28 51.24
CA LYS A 3 25.79 1.14 50.90
C LYS A 3 24.29 1.39 50.74
N LYS A 4 23.71 2.20 51.63
CA LYS A 4 22.43 2.87 51.37
C LYS A 4 22.59 3.62 50.05
N GLU A 5 21.83 3.23 49.03
CA GLU A 5 21.58 4.10 47.88
C GLU A 5 20.99 5.39 48.45
N GLU A 6 21.72 6.50 48.30
CA GLU A 6 21.16 7.83 48.56
C GLU A 6 19.97 7.98 47.63
N GLN A 7 18.75 8.02 48.18
CA GLN A 7 17.57 8.42 47.44
C GLN A 7 17.85 9.82 46.90
N VAL A 8 18.10 9.93 45.59
CA VAL A 8 18.23 11.21 44.90
C VAL A 8 16.96 11.99 45.18
N LYS A 9 17.08 13.06 45.96
CA LYS A 9 15.94 13.86 46.40
C LYS A 9 15.35 14.55 45.17
N VAL A 10 14.20 14.08 44.69
CA VAL A 10 13.51 14.67 43.54
C VAL A 10 13.20 16.14 43.87
N PRO A 11 13.65 17.09 43.04
CA PRO A 11 13.45 18.51 43.31
C PRO A 11 11.96 18.88 43.24
N GLU A 12 11.54 19.75 44.17
CA GLU A 12 10.19 20.31 44.19
C GLU A 12 10.00 21.39 43.12
N ILE A 13 11.07 22.15 42.82
CA ILE A 13 11.08 23.28 41.89
C ILE A 13 12.06 23.00 40.75
N ILE A 14 11.64 23.25 39.51
CA ILE A 14 12.50 23.21 38.32
C ILE A 14 12.88 24.64 37.92
N ASP A 15 14.08 25.06 38.31
CA ASP A 15 14.66 26.36 37.99
C ASP A 15 16.01 26.28 37.26
N ASN A 16 16.58 25.08 37.12
CA ASN A 16 17.84 24.79 36.46
C ASN A 16 17.84 23.42 35.78
N VAL A 17 18.84 23.18 34.91
CA VAL A 17 18.92 21.97 34.06
C VAL A 17 19.04 20.69 34.89
N ASP A 18 19.84 20.68 35.96
CA ASP A 18 20.01 19.49 36.80
C ASP A 18 18.69 19.09 37.49
N ALA A 19 17.93 20.10 37.94
CA ALA A 19 16.61 19.89 38.52
C ALA A 19 15.62 19.32 37.49
N LEU A 20 15.65 19.83 36.26
CA LEU A 20 14.84 19.33 35.14
C LEU A 20 15.16 17.87 34.83
N VAL A 21 16.44 17.52 34.66
CA VAL A 21 16.89 16.17 34.33
C VAL A 21 16.47 15.19 35.43
N THR A 22 16.73 15.52 36.69
CA THR A 22 16.34 14.70 37.85
C THR A 22 14.82 14.50 37.90
N LYS A 23 14.04 15.54 37.59
CA LYS A 23 12.57 15.41 37.54
C LYS A 23 12.13 14.50 36.40
N MET A 24 12.71 14.65 35.21
CA MET A 24 12.37 13.82 34.04
C MET A 24 12.69 12.34 34.28
N GLU A 25 13.76 12.02 35.00
CA GLU A 25 14.06 10.65 35.43
C GLU A 25 12.95 10.07 36.31
N ALA A 26 12.50 10.80 37.33
CA ALA A 26 11.37 10.38 38.16
C ALA A 26 10.06 10.25 37.35
N MET A 27 9.84 11.12 36.36
CA MET A 27 8.70 11.03 35.45
C MET A 27 8.78 9.79 34.56
N ARG A 28 9.97 9.34 34.15
CA ARG A 28 10.12 8.08 33.40
C ARG A 28 9.66 6.90 34.24
N GLU A 29 9.96 6.88 35.55
CA GLU A 29 9.44 5.84 36.44
C GLU A 29 7.91 5.87 36.53
N ALA A 30 7.33 7.04 36.76
CA ALA A 30 5.88 7.23 36.79
C ALA A 30 5.22 6.80 35.46
N GLN A 31 5.85 7.11 34.33
CA GLN A 31 5.38 6.70 33.02
C GLN A 31 5.44 5.18 32.83
N ARG A 32 6.53 4.53 33.27
CA ARG A 32 6.68 3.07 33.21
C ARG A 32 5.59 2.36 34.01
N GLU A 33 5.26 2.88 35.20
CA GLU A 33 4.14 2.38 35.98
C GLU A 33 2.81 2.59 35.23
N PHE A 34 2.54 3.82 34.77
CA PHE A 34 1.28 4.16 34.11
C PHE A 34 1.06 3.42 32.78
N ALA A 35 2.14 3.06 32.07
CA ALA A 35 2.08 2.26 30.85
C ALA A 35 1.42 0.88 31.10
N THR A 36 1.49 0.34 32.31
CA THR A 36 0.90 -0.97 32.66
C THR A 36 -0.60 -0.94 32.90
N PHE A 37 -1.21 0.25 32.97
CA PHE A 37 -2.61 0.39 33.35
C PHE A 37 -3.55 -0.13 32.26
N THR A 38 -4.68 -0.69 32.69
CA THR A 38 -5.75 -1.15 31.79
C THR A 38 -6.52 0.03 31.19
N GLN A 39 -7.28 -0.23 30.12
CA GLN A 39 -8.18 0.77 29.53
C GLN A 39 -9.13 1.36 30.58
N GLU A 40 -9.73 0.52 31.43
CA GLU A 40 -10.68 0.95 32.46
C GLU A 40 -10.04 1.89 33.51
N GLN A 41 -8.81 1.59 33.94
CA GLN A 41 -8.07 2.46 34.88
C GLN A 41 -7.77 3.81 34.23
N VAL A 42 -7.31 3.81 32.98
CA VAL A 42 -7.01 5.03 32.21
C VAL A 42 -8.28 5.86 31.98
N ASP A 43 -9.39 5.22 31.64
CA ASP A 43 -10.66 5.89 31.36
C ASP A 43 -11.22 6.58 32.61
N LYS A 44 -11.10 5.93 33.77
CA LYS A 44 -11.45 6.53 35.06
C LYS A 44 -10.59 7.77 35.34
N ILE A 45 -9.28 7.68 35.15
CA ILE A 45 -8.35 8.81 35.34
C ILE A 45 -8.69 9.96 34.38
N PHE A 46 -8.95 9.65 33.11
CA PHE A 46 -9.31 10.62 32.08
C PHE A 46 -10.61 11.37 32.41
N TYR A 47 -11.63 10.64 32.88
CA TYR A 47 -12.90 11.24 33.31
C TYR A 47 -12.73 12.18 34.51
N GLU A 48 -12.08 11.73 35.58
CA GLU A 48 -11.90 12.55 36.80
C GLU A 48 -11.07 13.80 36.52
N ALA A 49 -9.99 13.66 35.72
CA ALA A 49 -9.16 14.76 35.28
C ALA A 49 -9.93 15.79 34.45
N ALA A 50 -10.73 15.35 33.46
CA ALA A 50 -11.55 16.23 32.64
C ALA A 50 -12.65 16.93 33.47
N SER A 51 -13.30 16.20 34.38
CA SER A 51 -14.32 16.74 35.27
C SER A 51 -13.77 17.84 36.19
N ALA A 52 -12.59 17.62 36.76
CA ALA A 52 -11.92 18.61 37.61
C ALA A 52 -11.54 19.87 36.81
N ALA A 53 -10.94 19.70 35.63
CA ALA A 53 -10.60 20.82 34.75
C ALA A 53 -11.84 21.64 34.37
N ASN A 54 -12.96 20.97 34.04
CA ASN A 54 -14.20 21.65 33.69
C ASN A 54 -14.78 22.44 34.88
N LYS A 55 -14.77 21.89 36.10
CA LYS A 55 -15.21 22.60 37.32
C LYS A 55 -14.37 23.85 37.60
N MET A 56 -13.09 23.83 37.24
CA MET A 56 -12.13 24.93 37.44
C MET A 56 -12.07 25.94 36.27
N ARG A 57 -12.94 25.82 35.26
CA ARG A 57 -12.92 26.67 34.05
C ARG A 57 -12.91 28.18 34.33
N LEU A 58 -13.67 28.65 35.32
CA LEU A 58 -13.81 30.07 35.66
C LEU A 58 -12.64 30.62 36.50
N PRO A 59 -12.24 29.98 37.61
CA PRO A 59 -11.03 30.41 38.34
C PRO A 59 -9.80 30.47 37.45
N LEU A 60 -9.58 29.46 36.60
CA LEU A 60 -8.44 29.42 35.67
C LEU A 60 -8.51 30.53 34.62
N ALA A 61 -9.69 30.82 34.08
CA ALA A 61 -9.88 31.92 33.12
C ALA A 61 -9.55 33.29 33.74
N LYS A 62 -9.99 33.55 34.98
CA LYS A 62 -9.66 34.77 35.71
C LYS A 62 -8.15 34.93 35.90
N MET A 63 -7.51 33.87 36.38
CA MET A 63 -6.06 33.86 36.60
C MET A 63 -5.28 34.10 35.30
N ALA A 64 -5.72 33.52 34.19
CA ALA A 64 -5.08 33.74 32.89
C ALA A 64 -5.20 35.20 32.42
N VAL A 65 -6.37 35.84 32.55
CA VAL A 65 -6.54 37.26 32.17
C VAL A 65 -5.73 38.17 33.10
N GLU A 66 -5.78 37.94 34.41
CA GLU A 66 -5.04 38.73 35.41
C GLU A 66 -3.53 38.65 35.19
N GLU A 67 -2.99 37.46 34.92
CA GLU A 67 -1.57 37.24 34.72
C GLU A 67 -1.07 37.78 33.37
N THR A 68 -1.82 37.52 32.29
CA THR A 68 -1.36 37.85 30.93
C THR A 68 -1.66 39.30 30.53
N GLY A 69 -2.71 39.89 31.11
CA GLY A 69 -3.32 41.14 30.69
C GLY A 69 -4.04 41.05 29.33
N MET A 70 -4.37 39.84 28.86
CA MET A 70 -4.92 39.60 27.52
C MET A 70 -6.23 38.81 27.54
N GLY A 71 -7.13 39.16 26.62
CA GLY A 71 -8.35 38.41 26.36
C GLY A 71 -9.51 38.74 27.30
N VAL A 72 -10.52 37.88 27.29
CA VAL A 72 -11.79 38.07 28.01
C VAL A 72 -12.07 36.85 28.88
N VAL A 73 -12.47 37.06 30.13
CA VAL A 73 -12.66 35.97 31.11
C VAL A 73 -13.73 34.99 30.61
N GLU A 74 -14.86 35.49 30.14
CA GLU A 74 -15.99 34.73 29.63
C GLU A 74 -15.61 33.85 28.44
N ASP A 75 -14.79 34.35 27.52
CA ASP A 75 -14.33 33.59 26.37
C ASP A 75 -13.31 32.52 26.77
N LYS A 76 -12.41 32.84 27.72
CA LYS A 76 -11.48 31.84 28.28
C LYS A 76 -12.21 30.75 29.08
N VAL A 77 -13.36 31.05 29.69
CA VAL A 77 -14.22 30.02 30.30
C VAL A 77 -14.69 29.03 29.24
N ILE A 78 -15.14 29.52 28.07
CA ILE A 78 -15.55 28.66 26.95
C ILE A 78 -14.38 27.80 26.48
N LYS A 79 -13.18 28.37 26.33
CA LYS A 79 -11.98 27.63 25.91
C LYS A 79 -11.57 26.54 26.92
N ASN A 80 -11.61 26.85 28.20
CA ASN A 80 -11.30 25.88 29.26
C ASN A 80 -12.35 24.77 29.32
N ASN A 81 -13.64 25.12 29.17
CA ASN A 81 -14.71 24.12 29.09
C ASN A 81 -14.52 23.23 27.86
N TYR A 82 -14.29 23.82 26.69
CA TYR A 82 -14.03 23.11 25.44
C TYR A 82 -12.87 22.11 25.58
N ALA A 83 -11.74 22.56 26.11
CA ALA A 83 -10.56 21.72 26.31
C ALA A 83 -10.80 20.53 27.25
N ALA A 84 -11.78 20.61 28.15
CA ALA A 84 -12.14 19.52 29.05
C ALA A 84 -13.26 18.65 28.48
N GLU A 85 -14.40 19.24 28.15
CA GLU A 85 -15.65 18.56 27.79
C GLU A 85 -15.61 17.96 26.39
N TYR A 86 -15.19 18.73 25.38
CA TYR A 86 -15.19 18.25 23.99
C TYR A 86 -14.08 17.22 23.79
N ILE A 87 -12.92 17.43 24.39
CA ILE A 87 -11.80 16.48 24.35
C ILE A 87 -12.18 15.16 25.04
N TYR A 88 -12.82 15.23 26.21
CA TYR A 88 -13.31 14.02 26.87
C TYR A 88 -14.31 13.27 26.00
N ASN A 89 -15.33 13.96 25.46
CA ASN A 89 -16.36 13.29 24.68
C ASN A 89 -15.83 12.70 23.37
N ALA A 90 -14.85 13.33 22.73
CA ALA A 90 -14.23 12.80 21.53
C ALA A 90 -13.41 11.52 21.79
N TYR A 91 -12.77 11.40 22.94
CA TYR A 91 -11.78 10.35 23.17
C TYR A 91 -12.13 9.32 24.26
N LYS A 92 -13.20 9.51 25.04
CA LYS A 92 -13.58 8.60 26.15
C LYS A 92 -13.65 7.15 25.70
N ASP A 93 -14.24 6.88 24.54
CA ASP A 93 -14.43 5.53 23.99
C ASP A 93 -13.31 5.07 23.05
N THR A 94 -12.29 5.92 22.81
CA THR A 94 -11.16 5.55 21.95
C THR A 94 -10.29 4.51 22.66
N LYS A 95 -10.04 3.37 21.99
CA LYS A 95 -9.11 2.36 22.49
C LYS A 95 -7.66 2.84 22.34
N THR A 96 -6.96 2.94 23.45
CA THR A 96 -5.58 3.43 23.55
C THR A 96 -4.68 2.49 24.34
N CYS A 97 -5.23 1.40 24.87
CA CYS A 97 -4.54 0.39 25.67
C CYS A 97 -4.58 -0.99 25.00
N GLY A 98 -3.42 -1.62 24.85
CA GLY A 98 -3.33 -3.00 24.38
C GLY A 98 -3.83 -3.17 22.95
N VAL A 99 -4.58 -4.24 22.67
CA VAL A 99 -5.08 -4.56 21.32
C VAL A 99 -6.20 -3.60 20.93
N ILE A 100 -5.97 -2.82 19.88
CA ILE A 100 -6.93 -1.85 19.34
C ILE A 100 -7.64 -2.36 18.09
N GLU A 101 -7.00 -3.26 17.34
CA GLU A 101 -7.51 -3.87 16.12
C GLU A 101 -7.02 -5.32 16.08
N GLU A 102 -7.91 -6.25 15.75
CA GLU A 102 -7.59 -7.68 15.57
C GLU A 102 -8.33 -8.20 14.36
N ASP A 103 -7.58 -8.72 13.39
CA ASP A 103 -8.08 -9.50 12.27
C ASP A 103 -7.56 -10.93 12.39
N LYS A 104 -8.41 -11.81 12.92
CA LYS A 104 -8.07 -13.21 13.15
C LYS A 104 -7.85 -13.98 11.85
N ALA A 105 -8.57 -13.62 10.78
CA ALA A 105 -8.48 -14.31 9.50
C ALA A 105 -7.10 -14.08 8.87
N TYR A 106 -6.64 -12.83 8.83
CA TYR A 106 -5.31 -12.48 8.31
C TYR A 106 -4.19 -12.63 9.34
N GLY A 107 -4.50 -12.90 10.61
CA GLY A 107 -3.50 -13.09 11.66
C GLY A 107 -2.78 -11.81 12.05
N ILE A 108 -3.47 -10.67 11.95
CA ILE A 108 -2.93 -9.35 12.25
C ILE A 108 -3.55 -8.83 13.55
N LYS A 109 -2.72 -8.29 14.44
CA LYS A 109 -3.16 -7.51 15.60
C LYS A 109 -2.39 -6.21 15.67
N LYS A 110 -3.08 -5.10 15.95
CA LYS A 110 -2.44 -3.82 16.26
C LYS A 110 -2.57 -3.51 17.73
N LEU A 111 -1.43 -3.23 18.37
CA LEU A 111 -1.36 -2.87 19.78
C LEU A 111 -0.94 -1.41 19.92
N ALA A 112 -1.67 -0.67 20.74
CA ALA A 112 -1.32 0.69 21.12
C ALA A 112 -0.40 0.68 22.36
N GLU A 113 0.75 1.33 22.24
CA GLU A 113 1.70 1.59 23.31
C GLU A 113 1.88 3.10 23.50
N PRO A 114 2.09 3.57 24.74
CA PRO A 114 2.50 4.96 24.96
C PRO A 114 3.85 5.25 24.27
N ILE A 115 4.09 6.53 24.00
CA ILE A 115 5.37 7.02 23.49
C ILE A 115 6.39 7.15 24.61
N GLY A 116 6.00 7.63 25.79
CA GLY A 116 6.91 7.94 26.90
C GLY A 116 6.59 9.30 27.52
N ILE A 117 7.58 10.20 27.56
CA ILE A 117 7.45 11.56 28.04
C ILE A 117 7.19 12.54 26.90
N VAL A 118 6.13 13.32 27.04
CA VAL A 118 5.76 14.42 26.14
C VAL A 118 6.31 15.75 26.68
N ALA A 119 7.14 16.46 25.93
CA ALA A 119 7.49 17.85 26.20
C ALA A 119 6.41 18.78 25.59
N ALA A 120 5.70 19.53 26.42
CA ALA A 120 4.61 20.40 25.98
C ALA A 120 4.98 21.88 26.12
N VAL A 121 5.20 22.56 24.99
CA VAL A 121 5.36 24.02 24.97
C VAL A 121 3.99 24.70 24.92
N ILE A 122 3.74 25.65 25.82
CA ILE A 122 2.43 26.30 26.01
C ILE A 122 2.52 27.81 25.72
N PRO A 123 1.64 28.36 24.87
CA PRO A 123 1.68 29.78 24.51
C PRO A 123 0.97 30.65 25.55
N THR A 124 1.24 31.96 25.52
CA THR A 124 0.55 32.95 26.38
C THR A 124 -0.90 33.24 25.97
N THR A 125 -1.31 32.88 24.74
CA THR A 125 -2.66 33.15 24.20
C THR A 125 -3.71 32.20 24.79
N ASN A 126 -3.35 30.91 24.90
CA ASN A 126 -4.21 29.82 25.32
C ASN A 126 -3.62 29.03 26.51
N PRO A 127 -3.13 29.68 27.59
CA PRO A 127 -2.26 29.03 28.56
C PRO A 127 -2.95 27.86 29.28
N THR A 128 -4.12 28.12 29.86
CA THR A 128 -4.87 27.13 30.64
C THR A 128 -5.50 26.06 29.75
N SER A 129 -6.14 26.47 28.64
CA SER A 129 -6.87 25.54 27.78
C SER A 129 -5.94 24.59 27.03
N THR A 130 -4.78 25.05 26.56
CA THR A 130 -3.78 24.18 25.92
C THR A 130 -3.12 23.24 26.94
N ALA A 131 -2.89 23.68 28.18
CA ALA A 131 -2.42 22.80 29.25
C ALA A 131 -3.43 21.69 29.58
N ILE A 132 -4.71 22.04 29.75
CA ILE A 132 -5.80 21.06 29.97
C ILE A 132 -5.85 20.07 28.80
N PHE A 133 -5.91 20.57 27.57
CA PHE A 133 -5.99 19.73 26.37
C PHE A 133 -4.81 18.74 26.30
N LYS A 134 -3.56 19.22 26.39
CA LYS A 134 -2.37 18.37 26.24
C LYS A 134 -2.25 17.36 27.37
N THR A 135 -2.51 17.76 28.61
CA THR A 135 -2.45 16.84 29.75
C THR A 135 -3.51 15.75 29.64
N LEU A 136 -4.75 16.09 29.27
CA LEU A 136 -5.83 15.13 29.07
C LEU A 136 -5.51 14.10 27.97
N ILE A 137 -5.06 14.53 26.78
CA ILE A 137 -4.73 13.57 25.71
C ILE A 137 -3.49 12.72 26.04
N SER A 138 -2.52 13.24 26.80
CA SER A 138 -1.37 12.46 27.27
C SER A 138 -1.79 11.40 28.29
N LEU A 139 -2.70 11.74 29.22
CA LEU A 139 -3.24 10.78 30.18
C LEU A 139 -4.00 9.65 29.49
N LYS A 140 -4.91 9.98 28.54
CA LYS A 140 -5.67 8.99 27.77
C LYS A 140 -4.77 8.02 26.99
N THR A 141 -3.53 8.42 26.70
CA THR A 141 -2.55 7.63 25.94
C THR A 141 -1.45 7.01 26.79
N ARG A 142 -1.57 7.06 28.13
CA ARG A 142 -0.60 6.52 29.09
C ARG A 142 0.80 7.16 29.04
N ASN A 143 0.86 8.41 28.59
CA ASN A 143 2.11 9.17 28.54
C ASN A 143 2.26 10.07 29.76
N ALA A 144 3.51 10.26 30.18
CA ALA A 144 3.85 11.37 31.06
C ALA A 144 3.98 12.66 30.24
N ILE A 145 3.81 13.81 30.88
CA ILE A 145 3.90 15.12 30.21
C ILE A 145 4.57 16.17 31.10
N ILE A 146 5.58 16.84 30.55
CA ILE A 146 6.26 17.97 31.18
C ILE A 146 5.98 19.25 30.41
N ILE A 147 5.51 20.28 31.11
CA ILE A 147 5.10 21.54 30.51
C ILE A 147 6.21 22.60 30.59
N SER A 148 6.54 23.20 29.46
CA SER A 148 7.30 24.46 29.38
C SER A 148 6.33 25.63 29.14
N PRO A 149 5.97 26.40 30.18
CA PRO A 149 5.04 27.50 30.03
C PRO A 149 5.70 28.77 29.50
N HIS A 150 4.94 29.61 28.81
CA HIS A 150 5.39 30.96 28.48
C HIS A 150 5.57 31.80 29.76
N PRO A 151 6.64 32.60 29.92
CA PRO A 151 6.92 33.36 31.15
C PRO A 151 5.80 34.31 31.60
N ARG A 152 5.03 34.88 30.66
CA ARG A 152 3.87 35.76 30.92
C ARG A 152 2.59 35.04 31.37
N ALA A 153 2.58 33.71 31.38
CA ALA A 153 1.38 32.92 31.69
C ALA A 153 1.71 31.68 32.53
N LYS A 154 2.84 31.70 33.24
CA LYS A 154 3.38 30.51 33.90
C LYS A 154 2.50 30.04 35.06
N ASN A 155 1.98 30.95 35.88
CA ASN A 155 1.20 30.62 37.06
C ASN A 155 -0.16 30.03 36.67
N SER A 156 -0.84 30.63 35.70
CA SER A 156 -2.12 30.12 35.19
C SER A 156 -1.97 28.78 34.47
N THR A 157 -0.91 28.60 33.68
CA THR A 157 -0.60 27.32 33.02
C THR A 157 -0.33 26.22 34.06
N ILE A 158 0.51 26.50 35.05
CA ILE A 158 0.86 25.56 36.13
C ILE A 158 -0.39 25.22 36.96
N ALA A 159 -1.22 26.20 37.30
CA ALA A 159 -2.46 25.97 38.03
C ALA A 159 -3.41 25.03 37.26
N ALA A 160 -3.53 25.19 35.94
CA ALA A 160 -4.33 24.30 35.11
C ALA A 160 -3.77 22.86 35.10
N ALA A 161 -2.47 22.70 34.91
CA ALA A 161 -1.81 21.39 34.94
C ALA A 161 -1.95 20.70 36.31
N LYS A 162 -1.82 21.48 37.39
CA LYS A 162 -1.97 20.99 38.77
C LYS A 162 -3.39 20.48 39.06
N VAL A 163 -4.43 21.18 38.59
CA VAL A 163 -5.82 20.71 38.73
C VAL A 163 -6.00 19.34 38.08
N VAL A 164 -5.43 19.14 36.90
CA VAL A 164 -5.49 17.87 36.17
C VAL A 164 -4.70 16.78 36.92
N LEU A 165 -3.46 17.09 37.36
CA LEU A 165 -2.61 16.17 38.10
C LEU A 165 -3.25 15.70 39.41
N ASP A 166 -3.69 16.63 40.25
CA ASP A 166 -4.25 16.32 41.57
C ASP A 166 -5.49 15.41 41.43
N ALA A 167 -6.32 15.63 40.40
CA ALA A 167 -7.47 14.80 40.10
C ALA A 167 -7.09 13.42 39.53
N ALA A 168 -6.11 13.37 38.61
CA ALA A 168 -5.61 12.14 38.03
C ALA A 168 -4.99 11.23 39.10
N VAL A 169 -4.16 11.77 39.99
CA VAL A 169 -3.54 11.04 41.11
C VAL A 169 -4.60 10.52 42.06
N LYS A 170 -5.58 11.34 42.44
CA LYS A 170 -6.72 10.90 43.27
C LYS A 170 -7.52 9.77 42.61
N ALA A 171 -7.57 9.72 41.29
CA ALA A 171 -8.24 8.66 40.52
C ALA A 171 -7.40 7.39 40.39
N GLY A 172 -6.10 7.44 40.69
CA GLY A 172 -5.16 6.31 40.71
C GLY A 172 -3.92 6.49 39.83
N ALA A 173 -3.71 7.63 39.18
CA ALA A 173 -2.50 7.87 38.38
C ALA A 173 -1.24 8.05 39.26
N PRO A 174 -0.04 7.73 38.75
CA PRO A 174 1.21 7.99 39.48
C PRO A 174 1.45 9.50 39.73
N GLU A 175 1.99 9.87 40.89
CA GLU A 175 2.20 11.27 41.30
C GLU A 175 3.08 12.07 40.33
N GLY A 176 4.04 11.43 39.69
CA GLY A 176 4.98 12.07 38.75
C GLY A 176 4.49 12.16 37.31
N ILE A 177 3.23 11.83 36.99
CA ILE A 177 2.80 11.68 35.59
C ILE A 177 2.68 13.02 34.83
N ILE A 178 2.44 14.12 35.54
CA ILE A 178 2.41 15.48 34.99
C ILE A 178 3.40 16.35 35.78
N SER A 179 4.23 17.12 35.08
CA SER A 179 5.12 18.12 35.70
C SER A 179 5.26 19.37 34.83
N TRP A 180 6.00 20.36 35.30
CA TRP A 180 6.17 21.66 34.64
C TRP A 180 7.47 22.34 35.07
N ILE A 181 7.93 23.30 34.26
CA ILE A 181 9.05 24.18 34.58
C ILE A 181 8.53 25.41 35.35
N ASP A 182 8.96 25.58 36.61
CA ASP A 182 8.49 26.66 37.50
C ASP A 182 9.10 28.03 37.13
N VAL A 183 10.36 28.04 36.71
CA VAL A 183 11.09 29.25 36.28
C VAL A 183 11.52 29.09 34.81
N PRO A 184 10.62 29.37 33.84
CA PRO A 184 10.89 29.08 32.44
C PRO A 184 12.05 29.91 31.89
N SER A 185 12.99 29.24 31.22
CA SER A 185 14.10 29.84 30.48
C SER A 185 14.26 29.17 29.11
N LEU A 186 14.96 29.82 28.19
CA LEU A 186 15.27 29.22 26.88
C LEU A 186 16.15 27.97 27.03
N GLU A 187 17.08 27.98 27.97
CA GLU A 187 17.96 26.84 28.27
C GLU A 187 17.14 25.62 28.69
N LEU A 188 16.23 25.79 29.66
CA LEU A 188 15.35 24.71 30.13
C LEU A 188 14.39 24.23 29.05
N THR A 189 13.87 25.14 28.22
CA THR A 189 12.97 24.78 27.12
C THR A 189 13.70 23.97 26.05
N ASN A 190 14.93 24.34 25.70
CA ASN A 190 15.74 23.58 24.76
C ASN A 190 16.11 22.20 25.32
N GLU A 191 16.44 22.15 26.62
CA GLU A 191 16.81 20.90 27.27
C GLU A 191 15.63 19.93 27.37
N VAL A 192 14.45 20.39 27.81
CA VAL A 192 13.26 19.53 27.90
C VAL A 192 12.85 18.98 26.53
N MET A 193 13.01 19.77 25.46
CA MET A 193 12.76 19.32 24.09
C MET A 193 13.76 18.25 23.64
N ARG A 194 15.05 18.38 24.00
CA ARG A 194 16.09 17.39 23.67
C ARG A 194 15.97 16.10 24.47
N SER A 195 15.43 16.18 25.69
CA SER A 195 15.42 15.06 26.64
C SER A 195 14.12 14.25 26.66
N ALA A 196 13.03 14.76 26.07
CA ALA A 196 11.74 14.05 25.94
C ALA A 196 11.72 13.04 24.78
N ASP A 197 10.64 12.25 24.71
CA ASP A 197 10.45 11.24 23.66
C ASP A 197 9.67 11.81 22.46
N ILE A 198 8.79 12.79 22.71
CA ILE A 198 8.09 13.57 21.69
C ILE A 198 7.80 14.99 22.18
N ILE A 199 7.75 15.95 21.26
CA ILE A 199 7.46 17.35 21.57
C ILE A 199 6.09 17.74 21.02
N LEU A 200 5.22 18.29 21.86
CA LEU A 200 4.02 19.03 21.46
C LEU A 200 4.30 20.52 21.51
N ALA A 201 4.67 21.12 20.38
CA ALA A 201 5.08 22.53 20.32
C ALA A 201 3.93 23.42 19.84
N THR A 202 3.32 24.18 20.77
CA THR A 202 2.32 25.21 20.43
C THR A 202 2.90 26.58 20.72
N GLY A 203 3.31 27.29 19.66
CA GLY A 203 3.95 28.60 19.74
C GLY A 203 4.21 29.17 18.36
N GLY A 204 4.86 30.32 18.30
CA GLY A 204 5.19 30.96 17.03
C GLY A 204 6.22 30.18 16.20
N PRO A 205 6.49 30.62 14.95
CA PRO A 205 7.35 29.91 14.00
C PRO A 205 8.74 29.55 14.53
N GLY A 206 9.36 30.43 15.32
CA GLY A 206 10.68 30.18 15.93
C GLY A 206 10.68 29.00 16.90
N MET A 207 9.62 28.83 17.69
CA MET A 207 9.48 27.71 18.64
C MET A 207 9.28 26.39 17.92
N VAL A 208 8.44 26.39 16.88
CA VAL A 208 8.17 25.21 16.06
C VAL A 208 9.44 24.75 15.36
N LYS A 209 10.19 25.70 14.78
CA LYS A 209 11.50 25.41 14.18
C LYS A 209 12.47 24.82 15.20
N ALA A 210 12.52 25.35 16.42
CA ALA A 210 13.34 24.81 17.50
C ALA A 210 12.94 23.37 17.89
N ALA A 211 11.63 23.09 17.98
CA ALA A 211 11.12 21.77 18.30
C ALA A 211 11.54 20.72 17.24
N TYR A 212 11.38 21.01 15.95
CA TYR A 212 11.83 20.13 14.87
C TYR A 212 13.36 20.06 14.73
N SER A 213 14.10 21.03 15.27
CA SER A 213 15.57 21.05 15.29
C SER A 213 16.16 20.43 16.56
N SER A 214 15.33 19.91 17.47
CA SER A 214 15.77 19.38 18.78
C SER A 214 16.47 18.02 18.69
N GLY A 215 16.30 17.30 17.56
CA GLY A 215 16.69 15.90 17.42
C GLY A 215 15.63 14.90 17.89
N LYS A 216 14.47 15.37 18.36
CA LYS A 216 13.32 14.53 18.76
C LYS A 216 12.14 14.70 17.80
N PRO A 217 11.28 13.68 17.65
CA PRO A 217 10.01 13.82 16.96
C PRO A 217 9.19 14.97 17.58
N ALA A 218 8.63 15.83 16.72
CA ALA A 218 7.83 16.96 17.14
C ALA A 218 6.50 16.99 16.39
N LEU A 219 5.47 17.44 17.09
CA LEU A 219 4.16 17.83 16.57
C LEU A 219 4.04 19.32 16.83
N GLY A 220 4.47 20.10 15.84
CA GLY A 220 4.37 21.55 15.85
C GLY A 220 3.06 22.07 15.25
N VAL A 221 2.84 23.36 15.43
CA VAL A 221 1.79 24.15 14.75
C VAL A 221 2.44 25.21 13.87
N GLY A 222 1.66 26.12 13.29
CA GLY A 222 2.15 27.26 12.51
C GLY A 222 1.42 28.54 12.90
N ALA A 223 1.86 29.66 12.33
CA ALA A 223 1.15 30.94 12.40
C ALA A 223 -0.14 30.89 11.57
N GLY A 224 -1.16 31.63 11.97
CA GLY A 224 -2.46 31.67 11.30
C GLY A 224 -2.77 33.04 10.70
N ASN A 225 -2.65 33.16 9.38
CA ASN A 225 -3.16 34.32 8.63
C ASN A 225 -4.46 33.98 7.90
N THR A 226 -5.50 33.54 8.62
CA THR A 226 -6.74 33.00 8.03
C THR A 226 -7.47 34.03 7.16
N PRO A 227 -7.50 33.87 5.82
CA PRO A 227 -8.37 34.69 4.98
C PRO A 227 -9.79 34.14 5.00
N VAL A 228 -10.77 35.02 4.84
CA VAL A 228 -12.15 34.65 4.53
C VAL A 228 -12.64 35.31 3.25
N ILE A 229 -13.29 34.54 2.37
CA ILE A 229 -13.99 35.07 1.19
C ILE A 229 -15.50 35.12 1.48
N ILE A 230 -16.15 36.23 1.14
CA ILE A 230 -17.60 36.34 1.08
C ILE A 230 -18.02 36.42 -0.38
N ASP A 231 -18.58 35.31 -0.88
CA ASP A 231 -19.10 35.19 -2.23
C ASP A 231 -20.40 35.99 -2.44
N ASP A 232 -20.74 36.32 -3.69
CA ASP A 232 -21.96 37.05 -4.04
C ASP A 232 -23.24 36.26 -3.78
N THR A 233 -23.16 34.93 -3.62
CA THR A 233 -24.28 34.06 -3.23
C THR A 233 -24.40 33.84 -1.71
N ALA A 234 -23.48 34.39 -0.92
CA ALA A 234 -23.43 34.16 0.53
C ALA A 234 -24.59 34.81 1.28
N ASN A 235 -24.99 34.21 2.41
CA ASN A 235 -25.84 34.89 3.37
C ASN A 235 -25.01 35.93 4.14
N ILE A 236 -25.07 37.19 3.72
CA ILE A 236 -24.26 38.28 4.26
C ILE A 236 -24.43 38.46 5.77
N LYS A 237 -25.67 38.37 6.27
CA LYS A 237 -25.93 38.48 7.71
C LYS A 237 -25.25 37.36 8.50
N LEU A 238 -25.35 36.12 8.03
CA LEU A 238 -24.65 35.00 8.66
C LEU A 238 -23.14 35.20 8.59
N ALA A 239 -22.60 35.51 7.41
CA ALA A 239 -21.17 35.70 7.19
C ALA A 239 -20.58 36.74 8.13
N VAL A 240 -21.16 37.94 8.17
CA VAL A 240 -20.71 39.04 9.02
C VAL A 240 -20.82 38.70 10.50
N ASN A 241 -21.95 38.13 10.96
CA ASN A 241 -22.10 37.80 12.38
C ASN A 241 -21.12 36.70 12.82
N SER A 242 -20.85 35.72 11.97
CA SER A 242 -19.89 34.66 12.25
C SER A 242 -18.45 35.16 12.26
N ILE A 243 -18.05 36.01 11.31
CA ILE A 243 -16.72 36.66 11.31
C ILE A 243 -16.55 37.51 12.58
N ILE A 244 -17.56 38.28 12.97
CA ILE A 244 -17.53 39.06 14.21
C ILE A 244 -17.40 38.13 15.42
N HIS A 245 -18.25 37.11 15.52
CA HIS A 245 -18.23 36.15 16.62
C HIS A 245 -16.86 35.47 16.76
N SER A 246 -16.25 35.09 15.65
CA SER A 246 -14.92 34.50 15.61
C SER A 246 -13.81 35.47 16.04
N LYS A 247 -13.86 36.71 15.54
CA LYS A 247 -12.80 37.70 15.75
C LYS A 247 -12.85 38.35 17.14
N THR A 248 -14.04 38.54 17.70
CA THR A 248 -14.17 39.08 19.07
C THR A 248 -13.92 38.02 20.13
N PHE A 249 -14.03 36.74 19.78
CA PHE A 249 -13.81 35.64 20.73
C PHE A 249 -12.37 35.65 21.26
N ASP A 250 -12.25 35.87 22.56
CA ASP A 250 -11.01 36.10 23.29
C ASP A 250 -10.15 37.19 22.61
N ASN A 251 -10.82 38.24 22.10
CA ASN A 251 -10.22 39.33 21.33
C ASN A 251 -9.33 38.87 20.16
N GLY A 252 -9.71 37.77 19.48
CA GLY A 252 -9.04 37.33 18.26
C GLY A 252 -7.72 36.61 18.50
N MET A 253 -7.48 36.11 19.73
CA MET A 253 -6.26 35.40 20.08
C MET A 253 -6.24 33.92 19.65
N ILE A 254 -7.35 33.38 19.17
CA ILE A 254 -7.34 32.07 18.53
C ILE A 254 -6.60 32.21 17.18
N CYS A 255 -5.58 31.38 16.97
CA CYS A 255 -4.75 31.41 15.76
C CYS A 255 -5.55 31.19 14.46
N ALA A 256 -6.64 30.43 14.53
CA ALA A 256 -7.52 30.24 13.39
C ALA A 256 -8.39 31.46 13.05
N SER A 257 -8.49 32.49 13.92
CA SER A 257 -9.37 33.65 13.72
C SER A 257 -9.10 34.38 12.40
N GLU A 258 -10.16 34.88 11.76
CA GLU A 258 -10.07 35.62 10.51
C GLU A 258 -9.13 36.81 10.67
N GLN A 259 -8.15 36.96 9.79
CA GLN A 259 -7.24 38.11 9.78
C GLN A 259 -7.61 39.10 8.68
N SER A 260 -8.30 38.63 7.65
CA SER A 260 -8.71 39.40 6.48
C SER A 260 -10.02 38.87 5.93
N VAL A 261 -10.84 39.78 5.40
CA VAL A 261 -12.06 39.45 4.67
C VAL A 261 -11.98 40.03 3.25
N THR A 262 -12.18 39.17 2.25
CA THR A 262 -12.25 39.55 0.84
C THR A 262 -13.68 39.40 0.39
N VAL A 263 -14.32 40.51 0.01
CA VAL A 263 -15.73 40.54 -0.37
C VAL A 263 -15.87 40.83 -1.85
N LEU A 264 -16.72 40.06 -2.54
CA LEU A 264 -17.00 40.31 -3.96
C LEU A 264 -17.72 41.64 -4.16
N GLU A 265 -17.36 42.33 -5.24
CA GLU A 265 -17.83 43.69 -5.56
C GLU A 265 -19.36 43.84 -5.45
N LYS A 266 -20.12 42.86 -5.94
CA LYS A 266 -21.60 42.90 -5.93
C LYS A 266 -22.23 42.99 -4.55
N VAL A 267 -21.56 42.46 -3.52
CA VAL A 267 -22.07 42.40 -2.13
C VAL A 267 -21.20 43.20 -1.15
N TYR A 268 -20.20 43.93 -1.65
CA TYR A 268 -19.25 44.69 -0.84
C TYR A 268 -19.95 45.72 0.06
N ASP A 269 -20.80 46.56 -0.52
CA ASP A 269 -21.49 47.63 0.22
C ASP A 269 -22.50 47.07 1.23
N GLU A 270 -23.15 45.94 0.90
CA GLU A 270 -24.07 45.25 1.82
C GLU A 270 -23.31 44.69 3.02
N ALA A 271 -22.20 43.98 2.78
CA ALA A 271 -21.36 43.44 3.85
C ALA A 271 -20.78 44.57 4.72
N ARG A 272 -20.28 45.64 4.09
CA ARG A 272 -19.76 46.83 4.77
C ARG A 272 -20.80 47.46 5.71
N LYS A 273 -22.03 47.64 5.21
CA LYS A 273 -23.14 48.17 5.99
C LYS A 273 -23.54 47.25 7.13
N GLU A 274 -23.58 45.93 6.90
CA GLU A 274 -23.89 44.95 7.95
C GLU A 274 -22.80 44.93 9.03
N PHE A 275 -21.50 44.98 8.69
CA PHE A 275 -20.42 45.10 9.68
C PHE A 275 -20.59 46.33 10.56
N ALA A 276 -20.83 47.50 9.95
CA ALA A 276 -21.07 48.74 10.68
C ALA A 276 -22.30 48.64 11.60
N ALA A 277 -23.40 48.06 11.11
CA ALA A 277 -24.63 47.85 11.87
C ALA A 277 -24.45 46.92 13.09
N ARG A 278 -23.44 46.04 13.07
CA ARG A 278 -23.12 45.11 14.16
C ARG A 278 -22.08 45.62 15.16
N GLY A 279 -21.62 46.87 15.00
CA GLY A 279 -20.71 47.54 15.93
C GLY A 279 -19.23 47.45 15.55
N CYS A 280 -18.91 47.16 14.28
CA CYS A 280 -17.55 47.30 13.76
C CYS A 280 -17.31 48.74 13.29
N TYR A 281 -16.09 49.24 13.48
CA TYR A 281 -15.71 50.60 13.09
C TYR A 281 -14.80 50.56 11.88
N PHE A 282 -15.24 51.19 10.79
CA PHE A 282 -14.43 51.41 9.59
C PHE A 282 -13.53 52.62 9.79
N LEU A 283 -12.21 52.39 9.71
CA LEU A 283 -11.20 53.44 9.84
C LEU A 283 -11.28 54.41 8.66
N LYS A 284 -11.18 55.71 8.93
CA LYS A 284 -11.36 56.79 7.95
C LYS A 284 -10.09 57.61 7.78
N GLY A 285 -9.74 57.97 6.55
CA GLY A 285 -8.65 58.91 6.28
C GLY A 285 -7.33 58.49 6.93
N ASP A 286 -6.78 59.35 7.79
CA ASP A 286 -5.51 59.13 8.48
C ASP A 286 -5.59 58.11 9.63
N GLU A 287 -6.80 57.71 10.08
CA GLU A 287 -6.99 56.68 11.10
C GLU A 287 -6.44 55.32 10.65
N ILE A 288 -6.54 55.01 9.35
CA ILE A 288 -6.02 53.77 8.76
C ILE A 288 -4.50 53.68 8.99
N GLU A 289 -3.78 54.76 8.67
CA GLU A 289 -2.32 54.83 8.78
C GLU A 289 -1.86 54.82 10.25
N LYS A 290 -2.61 55.49 11.14
CA LYS A 290 -2.36 55.46 12.58
C LYS A 290 -2.46 54.03 13.13
N VAL A 291 -3.52 53.31 12.81
CA VAL A 291 -3.71 51.92 13.27
C VAL A 291 -2.70 50.98 12.60
N ARG A 292 -2.44 51.14 11.29
CA ARG A 292 -1.43 50.37 10.52
C ARG A 292 -0.09 50.30 11.25
N LYS A 293 0.44 51.45 11.66
CA LYS A 293 1.72 51.59 12.37
C LYS A 293 1.75 51.00 13.78
N THR A 294 0.59 50.59 14.33
CA THR A 294 0.54 49.89 15.61
C THR A 294 0.59 48.37 15.49
N ILE A 295 0.39 47.82 14.28
CA ILE A 295 0.31 46.37 14.06
C ILE A 295 1.72 45.75 14.13
N ILE A 296 2.65 46.23 13.31
CA ILE A 296 4.02 45.72 13.24
C ILE A 296 4.98 46.77 13.83
N ILE A 297 5.81 46.35 14.79
CA ILE A 297 6.89 47.17 15.36
C ILE A 297 8.20 46.40 15.22
N ASN A 298 9.21 47.01 14.59
CA ASN A 298 10.53 46.39 14.34
C ASN A 298 10.43 45.03 13.59
N GLY A 299 9.50 44.92 12.64
CA GLY A 299 9.32 43.71 11.83
C GLY A 299 8.61 42.54 12.52
N ALA A 300 8.05 42.74 13.72
CA ALA A 300 7.26 41.74 14.43
C ALA A 300 5.91 42.30 14.90
N LEU A 301 4.95 41.40 15.12
CA LEU A 301 3.65 41.76 15.69
C LEU A 301 3.81 42.47 17.05
N ASN A 302 3.16 43.61 17.21
CA ASN A 302 3.19 44.38 18.44
C ASN A 302 2.48 43.63 19.57
N ALA A 303 3.27 43.09 20.51
CA ALA A 303 2.74 42.35 21.66
C ALA A 303 1.78 43.17 22.56
N LYS A 304 1.70 44.50 22.40
CA LYS A 304 0.75 45.37 23.13
C LYS A 304 -0.66 45.35 22.56
N ILE A 305 -0.87 44.93 21.31
CA ILE A 305 -2.23 44.84 20.71
C ILE A 305 -2.85 43.45 20.85
N VAL A 306 -2.02 42.42 21.07
CA VAL A 306 -2.46 41.02 21.17
C VAL A 306 -3.48 40.86 22.30
N GLY A 307 -4.67 40.36 21.95
CA GLY A 307 -5.77 40.11 22.89
C GLY A 307 -6.36 41.34 23.57
N GLN A 308 -6.06 42.55 23.08
CA GLN A 308 -6.67 43.79 23.58
C GLN A 308 -8.00 44.07 22.88
N THR A 309 -8.84 44.90 23.49
CA THR A 309 -10.09 45.35 22.87
C THR A 309 -9.81 46.31 21.70
N ALA A 310 -10.74 46.39 20.74
CA ALA A 310 -10.63 47.33 19.61
C ALA A 310 -10.47 48.79 20.09
N TYR A 311 -11.17 49.17 21.15
CA TYR A 311 -11.06 50.48 21.78
C TYR A 311 -9.64 50.76 22.32
N THR A 312 -9.03 49.82 23.03
CA THR A 312 -7.67 49.97 23.56
C THR A 312 -6.64 50.12 22.42
N ILE A 313 -6.82 49.38 21.32
CA ILE A 313 -5.94 49.47 20.15
C ILE A 313 -6.09 50.83 19.46
N ALA A 314 -7.32 51.30 19.25
CA ALA A 314 -7.58 52.63 18.70
C ALA A 314 -6.94 53.73 19.55
N LYS A 315 -7.09 53.65 20.89
CA LYS A 315 -6.46 54.58 21.82
C LYS A 315 -4.92 54.55 21.73
N LEU A 316 -4.33 53.36 21.58
CA LEU A 316 -2.88 53.21 21.38
C LEU A 316 -2.42 53.86 20.06
N ALA A 317 -3.25 53.80 19.02
CA ALA A 317 -3.02 54.43 17.72
C ALA A 317 -3.30 55.95 17.70
N GLY A 318 -3.89 56.52 18.75
CA GLY A 318 -4.35 57.92 18.76
C GLY A 318 -5.59 58.15 17.90
N VAL A 319 -6.48 57.15 17.83
CA VAL A 319 -7.78 57.19 17.15
C VAL A 319 -8.90 57.07 18.19
N GLU A 320 -9.94 57.87 18.05
CA GLU A 320 -11.11 57.85 18.94
C GLU A 320 -12.24 57.01 18.32
N VAL A 321 -12.68 55.98 19.04
CA VAL A 321 -13.80 55.11 18.65
C VAL A 321 -14.70 54.86 19.85
N PRO A 322 -15.99 54.51 19.65
CA PRO A 322 -16.86 54.11 20.76
C PRO A 322 -16.27 52.94 21.56
N GLU A 323 -16.39 52.95 22.87
CA GLU A 323 -15.84 51.90 23.74
C GLU A 323 -16.42 50.50 23.44
N ALA A 324 -17.69 50.46 23.01
CA ALA A 324 -18.38 49.24 22.59
C ALA A 324 -17.98 48.73 21.19
N THR A 325 -17.00 49.36 20.53
CA THR A 325 -16.50 48.94 19.22
C THR A 325 -15.96 47.52 19.31
N LYS A 326 -16.44 46.64 18.41
CA LYS A 326 -16.07 45.22 18.41
C LYS A 326 -14.79 44.95 17.63
N ILE A 327 -14.65 45.55 16.44
CA ILE A 327 -13.56 45.32 15.50
C ILE A 327 -13.21 46.62 14.80
N LEU A 328 -11.91 46.90 14.64
CA LEU A 328 -11.41 47.94 13.74
C LEU A 328 -11.20 47.34 12.35
N ILE A 329 -11.87 47.89 11.34
CA ILE A 329 -11.77 47.43 9.96
C ILE A 329 -10.97 48.46 9.14
N GLY A 330 -9.86 48.01 8.58
CA GLY A 330 -9.08 48.76 7.59
C GLY A 330 -9.45 48.32 6.18
N GLU A 331 -10.03 49.22 5.39
CA GLU A 331 -10.24 49.01 3.96
C GLU A 331 -8.89 49.25 3.25
N VAL A 332 -8.28 48.19 2.71
CA VAL A 332 -6.94 48.21 2.09
C VAL A 332 -6.94 47.43 0.76
N ASP A 333 -6.03 47.77 -0.15
CA ASP A 333 -5.97 47.20 -1.49
C ASP A 333 -4.86 46.16 -1.68
N SER A 334 -3.71 46.36 -1.02
CA SER A 334 -2.52 45.51 -1.16
C SER A 334 -2.61 44.29 -0.26
N VAL A 335 -2.39 43.09 -0.81
CA VAL A 335 -2.27 41.84 -0.04
C VAL A 335 -0.81 41.42 0.20
N ASN A 336 0.13 42.25 -0.24
CA ASN A 336 1.56 41.97 -0.12
C ASN A 336 2.01 42.04 1.34
N ILE A 337 3.10 41.34 1.65
CA ILE A 337 3.66 41.28 3.01
C ILE A 337 4.17 42.63 3.55
N ASP A 338 4.33 43.66 2.74
CA ASP A 338 4.66 45.03 3.19
C ASP A 338 3.43 45.77 3.74
N GLU A 339 2.22 45.32 3.44
CA GLU A 339 0.97 45.82 4.05
C GLU A 339 0.80 45.24 5.45
N GLU A 340 0.89 46.07 6.49
CA GLU A 340 0.78 45.59 7.88
C GLU A 340 -0.59 44.98 8.20
N PHE A 341 -1.67 45.44 7.54
CA PHE A 341 -2.99 44.82 7.67
C PHE A 341 -3.04 43.39 7.11
N ALA A 342 -2.12 42.98 6.24
CA ALA A 342 -2.06 41.65 5.64
C ALA A 342 -1.50 40.56 6.58
N HIS A 343 -0.87 40.93 7.70
CA HIS A 343 -0.25 39.98 8.65
C HIS A 343 -1.23 39.31 9.61
N GLU A 344 -0.75 38.28 10.32
CA GLU A 344 -1.43 37.78 11.53
C GLU A 344 -1.41 38.85 12.63
N LYS A 345 -2.58 39.19 13.19
CA LYS A 345 -2.73 40.33 14.12
C LYS A 345 -3.10 39.93 15.56
N LEU A 346 -3.63 38.72 15.77
CA LEU A 346 -4.09 38.18 17.07
C LEU A 346 -4.85 39.18 17.97
N SER A 347 -5.64 40.04 17.35
CA SER A 347 -6.34 41.18 17.95
C SER A 347 -7.57 41.51 17.11
N PRO A 348 -8.58 42.25 17.62
CA PRO A 348 -9.80 42.61 16.89
C PRO A 348 -9.57 43.73 15.84
N VAL A 349 -8.56 43.53 15.00
CA VAL A 349 -8.26 44.32 13.80
C VAL A 349 -8.41 43.40 12.58
N LEU A 350 -9.16 43.85 11.59
CA LEU A 350 -9.52 43.06 10.41
C LEU A 350 -9.23 43.87 9.13
N ALA A 351 -8.50 43.27 8.19
CA ALA A 351 -8.34 43.85 6.86
C ALA A 351 -9.59 43.53 6.01
N MET A 352 -10.11 44.50 5.26
CA MET A 352 -11.21 44.29 4.32
C MET A 352 -10.78 44.65 2.90
N TYR A 353 -10.80 43.65 2.01
CA TYR A 353 -10.43 43.77 0.60
C TYR A 353 -11.67 43.68 -0.28
N LYS A 354 -11.71 44.49 -1.35
CA LYS A 354 -12.70 44.37 -2.42
C LYS A 354 -12.14 43.51 -3.56
N ALA A 355 -12.86 42.51 -4.02
CA ALA A 355 -12.49 41.68 -5.17
C ALA A 355 -13.48 41.87 -6.32
N LYS A 356 -12.97 41.88 -7.56
CA LYS A 356 -13.79 42.08 -8.77
C LYS A 356 -14.72 40.90 -9.02
N ASP A 357 -14.17 39.71 -8.87
CA ASP A 357 -14.85 38.42 -9.06
C ASP A 357 -14.25 37.37 -8.12
N PHE A 358 -14.75 36.15 -8.21
CA PHE A 358 -14.33 35.04 -7.36
C PHE A 358 -12.85 34.68 -7.57
N ASP A 359 -12.35 34.72 -8.80
CA ASP A 359 -10.96 34.36 -9.11
C ASP A 359 -9.97 35.39 -8.55
N ASP A 360 -10.30 36.69 -8.62
CA ASP A 360 -9.54 37.76 -7.93
C ASP A 360 -9.55 37.56 -6.41
N ALA A 361 -10.69 37.17 -5.83
CA ALA A 361 -10.78 36.88 -4.40
C ALA A 361 -9.91 35.67 -4.00
N LEU A 362 -9.89 34.62 -4.83
CA LEU A 362 -9.02 33.46 -4.63
C LEU A 362 -7.54 33.84 -4.69
N ALA A 363 -7.13 34.63 -5.68
CA ALA A 363 -5.74 35.07 -5.82
C ALA A 363 -5.28 35.87 -4.59
N LYS A 364 -6.11 36.80 -4.11
CA LYS A 364 -5.85 37.58 -2.89
C LYS A 364 -5.74 36.69 -1.65
N ALA A 365 -6.71 35.80 -1.43
CA ALA A 365 -6.70 34.89 -0.29
C ALA A 365 -5.49 33.93 -0.33
N ALA A 366 -5.12 33.44 -1.51
CA ALA A 366 -3.98 32.53 -1.68
C ALA A 366 -2.65 33.22 -1.36
N GLN A 367 -2.49 34.49 -1.75
CA GLN A 367 -1.31 35.30 -1.42
C GLN A 367 -1.19 35.52 0.09
N LEU A 368 -2.29 35.89 0.76
CA LEU A 368 -2.32 36.09 2.21
C LEU A 368 -1.95 34.80 2.97
N VAL A 369 -2.41 33.65 2.49
CA VAL A 369 -2.01 32.33 3.02
C VAL A 369 -0.52 32.10 2.79
N ALA A 370 -0.01 32.42 1.60
CA ALA A 370 1.40 32.20 1.26
C ALA A 370 2.36 33.00 2.14
N ASP A 371 1.99 34.23 2.48
CA ASP A 371 2.88 35.16 3.20
C ASP A 371 2.89 34.95 4.72
N GLY A 372 1.89 34.28 5.30
CA GLY A 372 1.83 34.12 6.76
C GLY A 372 0.86 33.10 7.33
N GLY A 373 0.20 32.29 6.49
CA GLY A 373 -0.86 31.37 6.92
C GLY A 373 -0.76 29.95 6.36
N TYR A 374 0.37 29.59 5.73
CA TYR A 374 0.51 28.31 5.05
C TYR A 374 0.18 27.14 5.98
N GLY A 375 -0.74 26.30 5.50
CA GLY A 375 -1.16 25.11 6.21
C GLY A 375 -2.19 25.34 7.31
N HIS A 376 -2.44 26.56 7.76
CA HIS A 376 -3.29 26.80 8.93
C HIS A 376 -4.78 26.66 8.60
N THR A 377 -5.50 27.74 8.28
CA THR A 377 -6.95 27.73 8.05
C THR A 377 -7.32 28.74 6.96
N ALA A 378 -8.32 28.44 6.15
CA ALA A 378 -8.99 29.39 5.26
C ALA A 378 -10.51 29.21 5.31
N SER A 379 -11.26 30.27 5.09
CA SER A 379 -12.73 30.26 5.22
C SER A 379 -13.44 30.79 3.96
N LEU A 380 -14.61 30.24 3.67
CA LEU A 380 -15.48 30.65 2.58
C LEU A 380 -16.92 30.76 3.07
N TYR A 381 -17.56 31.90 2.83
CA TYR A 381 -19.01 32.05 2.93
C TYR A 381 -19.61 32.06 1.52
N VAL A 382 -20.52 31.13 1.26
CA VAL A 382 -21.07 30.85 -0.08
C VAL A 382 -22.37 30.06 0.05
N ASN A 383 -23.24 30.09 -0.96
CA ASN A 383 -24.32 29.12 -1.05
C ASN A 383 -23.74 27.70 -1.26
N VAL A 384 -24.16 26.74 -0.45
CA VAL A 384 -23.61 25.36 -0.48
C VAL A 384 -23.88 24.62 -1.81
N ASN A 385 -24.82 25.11 -2.63
CA ASN A 385 -25.09 24.59 -3.96
C ASN A 385 -24.04 25.02 -5.01
N GLU A 386 -23.17 25.99 -4.68
CA GLU A 386 -22.06 26.45 -5.55
C GLU A 386 -20.86 25.50 -5.43
N HIS A 387 -21.07 24.22 -5.76
CA HIS A 387 -20.07 23.16 -5.58
C HIS A 387 -18.74 23.48 -6.30
N GLU A 388 -18.79 24.07 -7.50
CA GLU A 388 -17.60 24.44 -8.26
C GLU A 388 -16.78 25.51 -7.55
N LYS A 389 -17.42 26.55 -7.00
CA LYS A 389 -16.72 27.62 -6.25
C LYS A 389 -16.09 27.09 -4.97
N ILE A 390 -16.80 26.21 -4.25
CA ILE A 390 -16.28 25.55 -3.04
C ILE A 390 -15.02 24.75 -3.36
N MET A 391 -15.06 23.96 -4.44
CA MET A 391 -13.90 23.16 -4.85
C MET A 391 -12.74 24.03 -5.35
N LYS A 392 -12.99 25.07 -6.15
CA LYS A 392 -11.96 26.03 -6.57
C LYS A 392 -11.27 26.68 -5.38
N HIS A 393 -12.02 27.07 -4.35
CA HIS A 393 -11.45 27.59 -3.11
C HIS A 393 -10.60 26.56 -2.38
N ALA A 394 -11.11 25.33 -2.21
CA ALA A 394 -10.39 24.26 -1.54
C ALA A 394 -9.09 23.87 -2.25
N GLU A 395 -9.07 23.88 -3.59
CA GLU A 395 -7.88 23.59 -4.41
C GLU A 395 -6.85 24.74 -4.38
N ALA A 396 -7.30 26.00 -4.35
CA ALA A 396 -6.42 27.16 -4.34
C ALA A 396 -5.77 27.41 -2.97
N MET A 397 -6.48 27.15 -1.87
CA MET A 397 -6.00 27.44 -0.52
C MET A 397 -5.08 26.32 0.00
N LYS A 398 -3.78 26.63 0.13
CA LYS A 398 -2.79 25.75 0.78
C LYS A 398 -2.92 25.78 2.30
N THR A 399 -4.07 25.34 2.83
CA THR A 399 -4.35 25.23 4.27
C THR A 399 -4.96 23.88 4.59
N CYS A 400 -4.75 23.36 5.81
CA CYS A 400 -5.26 22.04 6.18
C CYS A 400 -6.71 22.05 6.66
N ARG A 401 -7.28 23.24 6.89
CA ARG A 401 -8.68 23.42 7.31
C ARG A 401 -9.35 24.44 6.39
N ILE A 402 -10.26 23.95 5.56
CA ILE A 402 -11.13 24.76 4.71
C ILE A 402 -12.51 24.81 5.35
N LEU A 403 -12.89 25.98 5.85
CA LEU A 403 -14.11 26.16 6.61
C LEU A 403 -15.17 26.83 5.74
N THR A 404 -16.29 26.15 5.52
CA THR A 404 -17.40 26.71 4.73
C THR A 404 -18.53 27.12 5.65
N ASN A 405 -18.97 28.38 5.56
CA ASN A 405 -20.08 28.95 6.32
C ASN A 405 -19.97 28.79 7.85
N THR A 406 -18.76 28.76 8.41
CA THR A 406 -18.53 28.65 9.86
C THR A 406 -17.53 29.70 10.35
N PRO A 407 -17.69 30.22 11.58
CA PRO A 407 -16.73 31.14 12.18
C PRO A 407 -15.39 30.44 12.39
N SER A 408 -14.29 31.01 11.90
CA SER A 408 -13.02 30.26 11.77
C SER A 408 -12.37 29.87 13.10
N SER A 409 -12.47 30.70 14.13
CA SER A 409 -11.94 30.41 15.47
C SER A 409 -12.54 29.12 16.04
N GLN A 410 -13.87 29.01 16.03
CA GLN A 410 -14.60 27.87 16.57
C GLN A 410 -14.64 26.69 15.58
N GLY A 411 -14.71 26.96 14.28
CA GLY A 411 -14.68 25.93 13.23
C GLY A 411 -13.33 25.24 13.16
N GLY A 412 -12.22 25.98 13.26
CA GLY A 412 -10.86 25.47 13.13
C GLY A 412 -10.45 24.55 14.28
N ILE A 413 -10.92 24.83 15.51
CA ILE A 413 -10.66 23.97 16.67
C ILE A 413 -11.44 22.66 16.61
N GLY A 414 -12.56 22.59 15.86
CA GLY A 414 -13.32 21.36 15.58
C GLY A 414 -14.56 21.15 16.46
N ASP A 415 -15.36 20.13 16.09
CA ASP A 415 -16.57 19.61 16.74
C ASP A 415 -17.78 20.59 16.83
N ILE A 416 -17.59 21.83 17.28
CA ILE A 416 -18.66 22.80 17.59
C ILE A 416 -19.61 23.04 16.40
N TYR A 417 -19.05 23.26 15.20
CA TYR A 417 -19.82 23.51 13.97
C TYR A 417 -19.78 22.32 13.00
N ASN A 418 -18.83 21.41 13.17
CA ASN A 418 -18.69 20.21 12.35
C ASN A 418 -18.22 19.04 13.22
N PHE A 419 -19.15 18.13 13.53
CA PHE A 419 -18.98 17.02 14.47
C PHE A 419 -17.97 15.95 14.04
N LYS A 420 -17.42 16.05 12.81
CA LYS A 420 -16.36 15.14 12.31
C LYS A 420 -14.98 15.80 12.29
N MET A 421 -14.89 17.10 12.47
CA MET A 421 -13.61 17.78 12.70
C MET A 421 -13.14 17.50 14.12
N THR A 422 -11.96 16.89 14.24
CA THR A 422 -11.39 16.51 15.54
C THR A 422 -11.20 17.73 16.45
N PRO A 423 -11.72 17.70 17.70
CA PRO A 423 -11.54 18.80 18.62
C PRO A 423 -10.09 18.87 19.11
N SER A 424 -9.45 20.04 18.96
CA SER A 424 -8.06 20.28 19.35
C SER A 424 -7.74 21.76 19.57
N LEU A 425 -6.69 22.02 20.36
CA LEU A 425 -6.08 23.34 20.51
C LEU A 425 -4.62 23.38 20.00
N THR A 426 -4.22 22.33 19.27
CA THR A 426 -2.94 22.22 18.57
C THR A 426 -3.27 21.85 17.12
N LEU A 427 -3.32 22.87 16.26
CA LEU A 427 -3.78 22.76 14.88
C LEU A 427 -2.56 22.57 13.96
N GLY A 428 -2.33 21.34 13.51
CA GLY A 428 -1.18 21.02 12.66
C GLY A 428 -1.27 21.68 11.29
N CYS A 429 -0.24 22.40 10.86
CA CYS A 429 -0.23 23.15 9.60
C CYS A 429 0.41 22.37 8.44
N GLY A 430 0.62 21.05 8.59
CA GLY A 430 1.21 20.21 7.56
C GLY A 430 2.60 20.67 7.12
N SER A 431 3.11 20.08 6.05
CA SER A 431 4.45 20.38 5.53
C SER A 431 4.57 21.83 5.04
N TRP A 432 3.47 22.45 4.59
CA TRP A 432 3.45 23.87 4.20
C TRP A 432 3.81 24.81 5.35
N GLY A 433 3.34 24.51 6.57
CA GLY A 433 3.69 25.25 7.78
C GLY A 433 4.97 24.76 8.48
N GLY A 434 5.73 23.84 7.86
CA GLY A 434 6.91 23.22 8.48
C GLY A 434 6.58 22.23 9.60
N ASN A 435 5.43 21.55 9.53
CA ASN A 435 5.01 20.54 10.50
C ASN A 435 4.90 19.14 9.86
N SER A 436 5.09 18.11 10.67
CA SER A 436 4.86 16.70 10.32
C SER A 436 3.38 16.28 10.38
N VAL A 437 2.51 17.14 10.91
CA VAL A 437 1.08 16.85 11.13
C VAL A 437 0.21 17.89 10.42
N SER A 438 -0.72 17.43 9.58
CA SER A 438 -1.64 18.26 8.79
C SER A 438 -3.08 18.21 9.31
N GLU A 439 -3.27 17.80 10.54
CA GLU A 439 -4.59 17.63 11.15
C GLU A 439 -4.64 18.25 12.55
N ASN A 440 -5.84 18.26 13.12
CA ASN A 440 -6.03 18.63 14.51
C ASN A 440 -5.43 17.54 15.41
N VAL A 441 -4.41 17.89 16.20
CA VAL A 441 -3.68 16.91 17.02
C VAL A 441 -4.62 16.31 18.08
N GLY A 442 -4.44 15.02 18.33
CA GLY A 442 -5.29 14.19 19.19
C GLY A 442 -4.57 12.92 19.65
N VAL A 443 -5.28 12.03 20.35
CA VAL A 443 -4.69 10.86 21.03
C VAL A 443 -3.90 9.92 20.11
N LYS A 444 -4.32 9.75 18.84
CA LYS A 444 -3.63 8.86 17.90
C LYS A 444 -2.18 9.25 17.61
N HIS A 445 -1.83 10.52 17.79
CA HIS A 445 -0.49 11.05 17.52
C HIS A 445 0.46 10.84 18.71
N LEU A 446 -0.07 10.41 19.85
CA LEU A 446 0.67 10.16 21.08
C LEU A 446 0.76 8.65 21.39
N LEU A 447 0.64 7.80 20.37
CA LEU A 447 0.70 6.35 20.48
C LEU A 447 1.69 5.77 19.47
N ASN A 448 2.42 4.75 19.90
CA ASN A 448 3.10 3.82 19.02
C ASN A 448 2.16 2.67 18.68
N ILE A 449 2.05 2.31 17.39
CA ILE A 449 1.27 1.14 16.96
C ILE A 449 2.21 0.00 16.61
N LYS A 450 2.20 -1.06 17.42
CA LYS A 450 2.91 -2.32 17.13
C LYS A 450 1.99 -3.23 16.33
N THR A 451 2.49 -3.79 15.23
CA THR A 451 1.77 -4.79 14.45
C THR A 451 2.34 -6.18 14.74
N VAL A 452 1.49 -7.08 15.23
CA VAL A 452 1.78 -8.52 15.35
C VAL A 452 1.23 -9.18 14.10
N ALA A 453 2.10 -9.85 13.34
CA ALA A 453 1.74 -10.57 12.12
C ALA A 453 2.10 -12.06 12.29
N GLU A 454 1.08 -12.91 12.24
CA GLU A 454 1.24 -14.36 12.26
C GLU A 454 1.56 -14.88 10.85
N ARG A 455 2.34 -15.97 10.75
CA ARG A 455 2.52 -16.67 9.48
C ARG A 455 1.15 -17.09 8.95
N ARG A 456 0.90 -16.79 7.67
CA ARG A 456 -0.23 -17.28 6.90
C ARG A 456 0.31 -17.90 5.62
N GLU A 457 -0.28 -19.02 5.24
CA GLU A 457 0.04 -19.67 3.98
C GLU A 457 -0.49 -18.85 2.82
N ASN A 458 0.22 -18.91 1.69
CA ASN A 458 -0.27 -18.28 0.48
C ASN A 458 -1.41 -19.14 -0.07
N MET A 459 -2.53 -18.52 -0.42
CA MET A 459 -3.64 -19.24 -1.02
C MET A 459 -3.22 -19.83 -2.37
N LEU A 460 -3.22 -21.15 -2.47
CA LEU A 460 -3.11 -21.89 -3.72
C LEU A 460 -4.48 -22.09 -4.38
N TRP A 461 -4.48 -22.70 -5.55
CA TRP A 461 -5.67 -22.96 -6.35
C TRP A 461 -5.47 -24.24 -7.15
N PHE A 462 -6.58 -24.79 -7.61
CA PHE A 462 -6.58 -25.87 -8.59
C PHE A 462 -7.50 -25.46 -9.74
N ARG A 463 -6.90 -24.84 -10.76
CA ARG A 463 -7.57 -24.34 -11.96
C ARG A 463 -7.15 -25.22 -13.13
N ASN A 464 -8.13 -25.73 -13.86
CA ASN A 464 -7.96 -26.54 -15.06
C ASN A 464 -9.08 -26.17 -16.04
N PRO A 465 -9.01 -26.61 -17.31
CA PRO A 465 -10.11 -26.43 -18.24
C PRO A 465 -11.42 -26.94 -17.65
N GLU A 466 -12.52 -26.26 -17.98
CA GLU A 466 -13.86 -26.64 -17.52
C GLU A 466 -14.20 -28.07 -17.97
N LYS A 467 -13.74 -28.44 -19.17
CA LYS A 467 -14.01 -29.72 -19.79
C LYS A 467 -12.72 -30.36 -20.29
N VAL A 468 -12.50 -31.60 -19.85
CA VAL A 468 -11.41 -32.45 -20.36
C VAL A 468 -12.02 -33.77 -20.81
N TYR A 469 -12.12 -33.94 -22.13
CA TYR A 469 -12.56 -35.18 -22.77
C TYR A 469 -11.34 -36.04 -23.08
N PHE A 470 -11.44 -37.33 -22.80
CA PHE A 470 -10.35 -38.28 -23.03
C PHE A 470 -10.92 -39.63 -23.47
N LYS A 471 -10.04 -40.53 -23.91
CA LYS A 471 -10.29 -41.82 -24.60
C LYS A 471 -10.14 -41.73 -26.12
N LYS A 472 -9.74 -42.86 -26.71
CA LYS A 472 -9.66 -43.05 -28.15
C LYS A 472 -11.03 -42.83 -28.82
N GLY A 473 -11.08 -42.00 -29.85
CA GLY A 473 -12.27 -41.69 -30.64
C GLY A 473 -13.24 -40.70 -30.00
N CYS A 474 -12.85 -40.00 -28.93
CA CYS A 474 -13.72 -39.03 -28.26
C CYS A 474 -13.86 -37.71 -29.01
N MET A 475 -12.94 -37.37 -29.92
CA MET A 475 -12.87 -36.04 -30.53
C MET A 475 -14.13 -35.65 -31.33
N PRO A 476 -14.69 -36.48 -32.22
CA PRO A 476 -15.92 -36.11 -32.93
C PRO A 476 -17.12 -35.91 -32.01
N VAL A 477 -17.18 -36.67 -30.90
CA VAL A 477 -18.26 -36.55 -29.90
C VAL A 477 -18.12 -35.23 -29.16
N ALA A 478 -16.93 -34.88 -28.68
CA ALA A 478 -16.67 -33.62 -28.00
C ALA A 478 -16.91 -32.40 -28.91
N LEU A 479 -16.50 -32.46 -30.18
CA LEU A 479 -16.71 -31.39 -31.15
C LEU A 479 -18.20 -31.13 -31.43
N SER A 480 -19.08 -32.12 -31.26
CA SER A 480 -20.52 -31.95 -31.48
C SER A 480 -21.13 -30.89 -30.55
N GLU A 481 -20.55 -30.70 -29.37
CA GLU A 481 -21.01 -29.68 -28.42
C GLU A 481 -20.86 -28.24 -28.95
N LEU A 482 -19.95 -28.00 -29.90
CA LEU A 482 -19.81 -26.68 -30.53
C LEU A 482 -21.13 -26.20 -31.11
N LYS A 483 -21.89 -27.11 -31.74
CA LYS A 483 -23.23 -26.83 -32.24
C LYS A 483 -24.28 -26.99 -31.14
N ASP A 484 -24.30 -28.15 -30.50
CA ASP A 484 -25.43 -28.61 -29.68
C ASP A 484 -25.56 -27.88 -28.35
N VAL A 485 -24.43 -27.41 -27.81
CA VAL A 485 -24.36 -26.74 -26.50
C VAL A 485 -24.04 -25.25 -26.66
N TYR A 486 -23.05 -24.93 -27.51
CA TYR A 486 -22.48 -23.59 -27.56
C TYR A 486 -22.96 -22.73 -28.74
N GLY A 487 -23.69 -23.30 -29.70
CA GLY A 487 -24.24 -22.57 -30.86
C GLY A 487 -23.19 -21.85 -31.71
N LYS A 488 -21.96 -22.37 -31.77
CA LYS A 488 -20.83 -21.81 -32.51
C LYS A 488 -21.02 -21.93 -34.01
N LYS A 489 -20.52 -20.94 -34.75
CA LYS A 489 -20.75 -20.77 -36.19
C LYS A 489 -19.47 -20.63 -36.99
N ARG A 490 -18.36 -20.22 -36.37
CA ARG A 490 -17.10 -19.88 -37.06
C ARG A 490 -15.88 -20.42 -36.32
N ALA A 491 -15.28 -21.48 -36.83
CA ALA A 491 -14.11 -22.11 -36.24
C ALA A 491 -12.80 -21.73 -36.95
N PHE A 492 -11.78 -21.36 -36.18
CA PHE A 492 -10.43 -21.13 -36.69
C PHE A 492 -9.50 -22.24 -36.19
N VAL A 493 -9.05 -23.11 -37.09
CA VAL A 493 -8.20 -24.25 -36.74
C VAL A 493 -6.73 -23.83 -36.88
N VAL A 494 -5.96 -23.96 -35.81
CA VAL A 494 -4.51 -23.69 -35.77
C VAL A 494 -3.75 -25.00 -35.69
N THR A 495 -2.79 -25.22 -36.59
CA THR A 495 -1.96 -26.43 -36.60
C THR A 495 -0.61 -26.16 -37.29
N ASP A 496 0.25 -27.17 -37.37
CA ASP A 496 1.49 -27.10 -38.16
C ASP A 496 1.29 -27.64 -39.59
N SER A 497 2.25 -27.32 -40.46
CA SER A 497 2.17 -27.69 -41.88
C SER A 497 2.26 -29.21 -42.09
N PHE A 498 2.94 -29.95 -41.21
CA PHE A 498 3.06 -31.40 -41.33
C PHE A 498 1.71 -32.08 -41.04
N LEU A 499 1.03 -31.72 -39.96
CA LEU A 499 -0.28 -32.26 -39.60
C LEU A 499 -1.35 -31.90 -40.64
N TYR A 500 -1.29 -30.67 -41.16
CA TYR A 500 -2.19 -30.24 -42.24
C TYR A 500 -2.00 -31.07 -43.52
N MET A 501 -0.76 -31.17 -44.02
CA MET A 501 -0.46 -31.88 -45.27
C MET A 501 -0.74 -33.39 -45.19
N ASN A 502 -0.62 -33.98 -44.00
CA ASN A 502 -0.93 -35.40 -43.76
C ASN A 502 -2.41 -35.65 -43.39
N GLY A 503 -3.26 -34.63 -43.43
CA GLY A 503 -4.72 -34.79 -43.27
C GLY A 503 -5.22 -34.96 -41.84
N TYR A 504 -4.42 -34.66 -40.80
CA TYR A 504 -4.86 -34.76 -39.40
C TYR A 504 -5.97 -33.76 -39.03
N THR A 505 -6.13 -32.70 -39.82
CA THR A 505 -7.23 -31.74 -39.67
C THR A 505 -8.55 -32.26 -40.24
N LYS A 506 -8.54 -33.31 -41.08
CA LYS A 506 -9.75 -33.84 -41.74
C LYS A 506 -10.84 -34.26 -40.76
N PRO A 507 -10.56 -35.08 -39.73
CA PRO A 507 -11.59 -35.46 -38.75
C PRO A 507 -12.26 -34.27 -38.04
N ILE A 508 -11.55 -33.14 -37.88
CA ILE A 508 -12.11 -31.90 -37.31
C ILE A 508 -12.97 -31.20 -38.37
N THR A 509 -12.39 -30.94 -39.54
CA THR A 509 -13.04 -30.19 -40.62
C THR A 509 -14.28 -30.88 -41.18
N ASP A 510 -14.26 -32.20 -41.38
CA ASP A 510 -15.41 -32.99 -41.82
C ASP A 510 -16.55 -32.91 -40.78
N LYS A 511 -16.21 -32.92 -39.47
CA LYS A 511 -17.20 -32.78 -38.41
C LYS A 511 -17.77 -31.36 -38.32
N LEU A 512 -16.95 -30.33 -38.57
CA LEU A 512 -17.41 -28.94 -38.67
C LEU A 512 -18.35 -28.75 -39.88
N ASP A 513 -18.04 -29.36 -41.02
CA ASP A 513 -18.90 -29.37 -42.21
C ASP A 513 -20.24 -30.07 -41.93
N GLU A 514 -20.23 -31.24 -41.28
CA GLU A 514 -21.44 -31.95 -40.83
C GLU A 514 -22.33 -31.07 -39.93
N MET A 515 -21.70 -30.27 -39.06
CA MET A 515 -22.41 -29.36 -38.16
C MET A 515 -22.90 -28.08 -38.85
N GLY A 516 -22.36 -27.74 -40.02
CA GLY A 516 -22.62 -26.48 -40.73
C GLY A 516 -21.84 -25.29 -40.16
N ILE A 517 -20.69 -25.54 -39.50
CA ILE A 517 -19.81 -24.51 -38.95
C ILE A 517 -18.78 -24.12 -40.00
N VAL A 518 -18.74 -22.83 -40.36
CA VAL A 518 -17.77 -22.32 -41.33
C VAL A 518 -16.40 -22.32 -40.67
N TYR A 519 -15.36 -22.80 -41.38
CA TYR A 519 -14.01 -22.81 -40.83
C TYR A 519 -12.94 -22.30 -41.78
N THR A 520 -11.80 -21.94 -41.20
CA THR A 520 -10.53 -21.73 -41.91
C THR A 520 -9.42 -22.42 -41.13
N VAL A 521 -8.36 -22.82 -41.82
CA VAL A 521 -7.18 -23.46 -41.22
C VAL A 521 -5.97 -22.57 -41.38
N PHE A 522 -5.25 -22.32 -40.30
CA PHE A 522 -3.92 -21.71 -40.29
C PHE A 522 -2.90 -22.79 -39.92
N SER A 523 -2.08 -23.16 -40.90
CA SER A 523 -1.11 -24.25 -40.78
C SER A 523 0.36 -23.78 -40.73
N ASP A 524 0.60 -22.47 -40.69
CA ASP A 524 1.95 -21.89 -40.72
C ASP A 524 2.51 -21.71 -39.31
N VAL A 525 2.47 -22.79 -38.52
CA VAL A 525 3.14 -22.87 -37.22
C VAL A 525 4.34 -23.80 -37.34
N GLN A 526 5.50 -23.27 -36.97
CA GLN A 526 6.76 -24.00 -36.94
C GLN A 526 7.06 -24.52 -35.52
N PRO A 527 7.91 -25.56 -35.37
CA PRO A 527 8.52 -25.88 -34.08
C PRO A 527 9.19 -24.64 -33.48
N ASP A 528 9.11 -24.47 -32.17
CA ASP A 528 9.53 -23.25 -31.46
C ASP A 528 8.87 -21.98 -32.05
N PRO A 529 7.54 -21.84 -31.86
CA PRO A 529 6.76 -20.82 -32.53
C PRO A 529 7.25 -19.43 -32.13
N THR A 530 7.04 -18.48 -33.03
CA THR A 530 7.66 -17.17 -32.95
C THR A 530 6.62 -16.05 -32.94
N LEU A 531 6.95 -14.85 -32.44
CA LEU A 531 5.97 -13.77 -32.26
C LEU A 531 5.30 -13.34 -33.57
N ALA A 532 6.06 -13.11 -34.63
CA ALA A 532 5.54 -12.91 -35.99
C ALA A 532 4.56 -14.00 -36.47
N ASN A 533 4.77 -15.29 -36.15
CA ASN A 533 3.81 -16.35 -36.50
C ASN A 533 2.46 -16.11 -35.80
N ALA A 534 2.49 -15.76 -34.51
CA ALA A 534 1.29 -15.43 -33.76
C ALA A 534 0.60 -14.15 -34.29
N GLN A 535 1.37 -13.13 -34.68
CA GLN A 535 0.82 -11.91 -35.29
C GLN A 535 0.14 -12.18 -36.64
N ALA A 536 0.73 -13.04 -37.47
CA ALA A 536 0.15 -13.45 -38.75
C ALA A 536 -1.15 -14.24 -38.55
N GLY A 537 -1.16 -15.20 -37.63
CA GLY A 537 -2.37 -15.94 -37.24
C GLY A 537 -3.46 -15.03 -36.68
N ALA A 538 -3.12 -14.10 -35.79
CA ALA A 538 -4.07 -13.13 -35.24
C ALA A 538 -4.65 -12.19 -36.31
N LYS A 539 -3.85 -11.79 -37.32
CA LYS A 539 -4.34 -11.03 -38.47
C LYS A 539 -5.36 -11.83 -39.27
N ALA A 540 -5.10 -13.12 -39.50
CA ALA A 540 -6.04 -14.01 -40.17
C ALA A 540 -7.32 -14.22 -39.33
N MET A 541 -7.20 -14.36 -38.00
CA MET A 541 -8.35 -14.43 -37.10
C MET A 541 -9.18 -13.15 -37.15
N ARG A 542 -8.58 -11.95 -37.16
CA ARG A 542 -9.32 -10.68 -37.28
C ARG A 542 -10.09 -10.56 -38.59
N ALA A 543 -9.52 -11.05 -39.69
CA ALA A 543 -10.20 -11.08 -40.99
C ALA A 543 -11.35 -12.10 -41.02
N PHE A 544 -11.17 -13.25 -40.38
CA PHE A 544 -12.16 -14.32 -40.35
C PHE A 544 -13.23 -14.15 -39.26
N GLN A 545 -12.96 -13.42 -38.18
CA GLN A 545 -13.84 -13.25 -37.02
C GLN A 545 -14.40 -14.57 -36.47
N PRO A 546 -13.54 -15.51 -36.00
CA PRO A 546 -14.01 -16.75 -35.39
C PRO A 546 -14.70 -16.50 -34.05
N ASP A 547 -15.67 -17.36 -33.73
CA ASP A 547 -16.29 -17.47 -32.41
C ASP A 547 -15.76 -18.68 -31.61
N THR A 548 -14.88 -19.48 -32.24
CA THR A 548 -14.17 -20.62 -31.68
C THR A 548 -12.79 -20.77 -32.32
N ILE A 549 -11.77 -21.04 -31.52
CA ILE A 549 -10.42 -21.38 -31.95
C ILE A 549 -10.15 -22.83 -31.54
N ILE A 550 -9.65 -23.65 -32.47
CA ILE A 550 -9.29 -25.05 -32.24
C ILE A 550 -7.81 -25.22 -32.53
N ALA A 551 -7.00 -25.46 -31.51
CA ALA A 551 -5.58 -25.76 -31.68
C ALA A 551 -5.36 -27.28 -31.75
N LEU A 552 -4.83 -27.76 -32.88
CA LEU A 552 -4.47 -29.17 -33.09
C LEU A 552 -2.95 -29.29 -33.26
N GLY A 553 -2.29 -30.01 -32.36
CA GLY A 553 -0.86 -30.30 -32.51
C GLY A 553 -0.14 -30.56 -31.19
N GLY A 554 1.17 -30.35 -31.18
CA GLY A 554 1.96 -30.30 -29.95
C GLY A 554 1.99 -28.91 -29.32
N GLY A 555 2.87 -28.72 -28.33
CA GLY A 555 3.01 -27.45 -27.60
C GLY A 555 3.17 -26.24 -28.51
N SER A 556 3.97 -26.35 -29.58
CA SER A 556 4.16 -25.26 -30.56
C SER A 556 2.86 -24.76 -31.18
N ALA A 557 1.96 -25.66 -31.60
CA ALA A 557 0.68 -25.27 -32.19
C ALA A 557 -0.26 -24.64 -31.16
N MET A 558 -0.34 -25.23 -29.96
CA MET A 558 -1.23 -24.76 -28.90
C MET A 558 -0.78 -23.43 -28.30
N ASP A 559 0.52 -23.27 -28.04
CA ASP A 559 1.09 -22.06 -27.46
C ASP A 559 0.98 -20.89 -28.44
N ALA A 560 1.29 -21.12 -29.72
CA ALA A 560 1.08 -20.12 -30.76
C ALA A 560 -0.39 -19.71 -30.85
N ALA A 561 -1.32 -20.68 -30.81
CA ALA A 561 -2.75 -20.41 -30.85
C ALA A 561 -3.22 -19.58 -29.65
N LYS A 562 -2.70 -19.82 -28.43
CA LYS A 562 -3.01 -19.02 -27.24
C LYS A 562 -2.58 -17.56 -27.41
N ILE A 563 -1.40 -17.32 -27.97
CA ILE A 563 -0.93 -15.94 -28.24
C ILE A 563 -1.73 -15.29 -29.37
N MET A 564 -2.07 -16.04 -30.44
CA MET A 564 -2.98 -15.57 -31.49
C MET A 564 -4.34 -15.17 -30.93
N TRP A 565 -4.86 -15.97 -30.00
CA TRP A 565 -6.13 -15.73 -29.33
C TRP A 565 -6.11 -14.41 -28.54
N VAL A 566 -5.07 -14.17 -27.74
CA VAL A 566 -4.88 -12.88 -27.05
C VAL A 566 -4.84 -11.73 -28.03
N MET A 567 -4.00 -11.80 -29.06
CA MET A 567 -3.87 -10.72 -30.06
C MET A 567 -5.12 -10.52 -30.94
N TYR A 568 -6.03 -11.50 -30.96
CA TYR A 568 -7.32 -11.40 -31.62
C TYR A 568 -8.37 -10.73 -30.72
N GLU A 569 -8.43 -11.12 -29.45
CA GLU A 569 -9.37 -10.53 -28.49
C GLU A 569 -8.96 -9.11 -28.09
N HIS A 570 -7.66 -8.92 -27.83
CA HIS A 570 -7.07 -7.69 -27.32
C HIS A 570 -5.85 -7.29 -28.16
N PRO A 571 -6.03 -6.77 -29.39
CA PRO A 571 -4.91 -6.35 -30.25
C PRO A 571 -4.08 -5.18 -29.69
N GLU A 572 -4.56 -4.50 -28.66
CA GLU A 572 -3.92 -3.38 -27.97
C GLU A 572 -2.80 -3.78 -27.00
N VAL A 573 -2.70 -5.07 -26.62
CA VAL A 573 -1.73 -5.51 -25.62
C VAL A 573 -0.30 -5.51 -26.17
N ASP A 574 0.65 -5.15 -25.30
CA ASP A 574 2.07 -5.30 -25.59
C ASP A 574 2.56 -6.69 -25.17
N PHE A 575 3.29 -7.35 -26.06
CA PHE A 575 3.86 -8.67 -25.79
C PHE A 575 4.90 -8.66 -24.66
N GLN A 576 5.73 -7.63 -24.59
CA GLN A 576 6.79 -7.53 -23.58
C GLN A 576 6.21 -7.38 -22.18
N ASP A 577 5.09 -6.67 -22.03
CA ASP A 577 4.37 -6.54 -20.76
C ASP A 577 3.78 -7.89 -20.32
N MET A 578 3.22 -8.67 -21.25
CA MET A 578 2.70 -10.01 -20.98
C MET A 578 3.79 -11.02 -20.63
N ALA A 579 4.99 -10.85 -21.20
CA ALA A 579 6.16 -11.70 -21.00
C ALA A 579 7.00 -11.31 -19.75
N MET A 580 6.52 -10.35 -18.96
CA MET A 580 7.14 -9.94 -17.71
C MET A 580 7.11 -11.06 -16.67
N ARG A 581 8.26 -11.32 -16.04
CA ARG A 581 8.41 -12.31 -14.97
C ARG A 581 7.72 -11.81 -13.70
N PHE A 582 7.27 -12.73 -12.88
CA PHE A 582 6.58 -12.43 -11.63
C PHE A 582 7.02 -13.38 -10.51
N MET A 583 6.88 -12.90 -9.27
CA MET A 583 7.11 -13.72 -8.08
C MET A 583 5.85 -14.49 -7.65
N ASP A 584 4.67 -13.90 -7.85
CA ASP A 584 3.36 -14.51 -7.60
C ASP A 584 2.43 -14.12 -8.75
N ILE A 585 1.83 -15.11 -9.41
CA ILE A 585 0.97 -14.92 -10.60
C ILE A 585 -0.21 -13.98 -10.32
N ARG A 586 -0.69 -13.88 -9.07
CA ARG A 586 -1.82 -13.00 -8.70
C ARG A 586 -1.40 -11.59 -8.29
N LYS A 587 -0.10 -11.36 -8.05
CA LYS A 587 0.46 -10.06 -7.64
C LYS A 587 1.36 -9.46 -8.72
N ARG A 588 1.23 -9.94 -9.96
CA ARG A 588 1.98 -9.46 -11.10
C ARG A 588 1.66 -7.99 -11.39
N VAL A 589 2.65 -7.29 -11.94
CA VAL A 589 2.53 -5.86 -12.29
C VAL A 589 1.55 -5.68 -13.47
N TYR A 590 1.69 -6.51 -14.50
CA TYR A 590 0.79 -6.52 -15.65
C TYR A 590 -0.29 -7.58 -15.48
N THR A 591 -1.56 -7.18 -15.52
CA THR A 591 -2.71 -8.11 -15.43
C THR A 591 -3.20 -8.44 -16.83
N PHE A 592 -3.35 -9.73 -17.14
CA PHE A 592 -3.88 -10.16 -18.43
C PHE A 592 -5.33 -9.68 -18.61
N PRO A 593 -5.72 -9.28 -19.83
CA PRO A 593 -7.12 -8.99 -20.10
C PRO A 593 -7.93 -10.27 -19.96
N LYS A 594 -9.23 -10.10 -19.67
CA LYS A 594 -10.14 -11.22 -19.55
C LYS A 594 -10.34 -11.88 -20.91
N MET A 595 -10.09 -13.18 -21.00
CA MET A 595 -10.11 -13.92 -22.26
C MET A 595 -11.37 -14.77 -22.44
N GLY A 596 -11.79 -14.94 -23.70
CA GLY A 596 -12.90 -15.78 -24.10
C GLY A 596 -14.20 -15.03 -24.35
N GLU A 597 -14.10 -13.72 -24.60
CA GLU A 597 -15.26 -12.88 -24.93
C GLU A 597 -15.57 -12.94 -26.42
N LYS A 598 -14.55 -13.03 -27.29
CA LYS A 598 -14.75 -13.15 -28.74
C LYS A 598 -14.77 -14.60 -29.22
N ALA A 599 -13.89 -15.46 -28.70
CA ALA A 599 -13.74 -16.83 -29.15
C ALA A 599 -13.59 -17.83 -27.99
N TYR A 600 -14.21 -19.00 -28.16
CA TYR A 600 -14.00 -20.13 -27.26
C TYR A 600 -12.75 -20.91 -27.67
N PHE A 601 -11.84 -21.19 -26.75
CA PHE A 601 -10.57 -21.85 -27.06
C PHE A 601 -10.57 -23.34 -26.71
N ILE A 602 -10.32 -24.18 -27.71
CA ILE A 602 -10.24 -25.64 -27.61
C ILE A 602 -8.84 -26.12 -27.97
N ALA A 603 -8.29 -27.04 -27.19
CA ALA A 603 -6.99 -27.64 -27.42
C ALA A 603 -7.09 -29.16 -27.63
N ILE A 604 -6.44 -29.65 -28.68
CA ILE A 604 -6.43 -31.06 -29.09
C ILE A 604 -4.96 -31.51 -29.28
N PRO A 605 -4.36 -32.18 -28.28
CA PRO A 605 -2.97 -32.58 -28.36
C PRO A 605 -2.78 -33.75 -29.35
N THR A 606 -1.73 -33.67 -30.17
CA THR A 606 -1.23 -34.79 -31.00
C THR A 606 0.08 -35.37 -30.47
N SER A 607 0.67 -34.72 -29.45
CA SER A 607 1.89 -35.15 -28.75
C SER A 607 1.61 -35.50 -27.29
N SER A 608 2.19 -36.58 -26.78
CA SER A 608 2.00 -37.05 -25.39
C SER A 608 3.13 -36.56 -24.48
N GLY A 609 3.24 -35.25 -24.28
CA GLY A 609 4.29 -34.68 -23.41
C GLY A 609 4.07 -33.25 -22.96
N THR A 610 3.49 -32.41 -23.82
CA THR A 610 3.42 -30.95 -23.60
C THR A 610 2.51 -30.51 -22.45
N GLY A 611 1.34 -31.13 -22.27
CA GLY A 611 0.33 -30.67 -21.31
C GLY A 611 -0.28 -29.29 -21.60
N SER A 612 0.16 -28.58 -22.65
CA SER A 612 -0.35 -27.25 -23.03
C SER A 612 -1.86 -27.21 -23.26
N GLU A 613 -2.50 -28.35 -23.52
CA GLU A 613 -3.95 -28.48 -23.65
C GLU A 613 -4.73 -28.17 -22.36
N VAL A 614 -4.08 -28.24 -21.19
CA VAL A 614 -4.69 -27.97 -19.89
C VAL A 614 -4.01 -26.86 -19.10
N THR A 615 -2.93 -26.27 -19.62
CA THR A 615 -2.14 -25.29 -18.85
C THR A 615 -2.36 -23.85 -19.29
N SER A 616 -2.03 -22.96 -18.36
CA SER A 616 -1.91 -21.50 -18.51
C SER A 616 -0.62 -21.05 -19.20
N PHE A 617 0.28 -21.98 -19.51
CA PHE A 617 1.57 -21.67 -20.11
C PHE A 617 1.46 -21.54 -21.63
N ALA A 618 2.20 -20.60 -22.19
CA ALA A 618 2.45 -20.49 -23.62
C ALA A 618 3.90 -20.06 -23.85
N VAL A 619 4.69 -20.88 -24.54
CA VAL A 619 6.07 -20.55 -24.88
C VAL A 619 6.13 -19.99 -26.30
N ILE A 620 6.70 -18.80 -26.44
CA ILE A 620 6.92 -18.17 -27.73
C ILE A 620 8.32 -17.53 -27.79
N THR A 621 8.94 -17.64 -28.95
CA THR A 621 10.27 -17.08 -29.19
C THR A 621 10.15 -15.71 -29.82
N ASP A 622 10.85 -14.74 -29.24
CA ASP A 622 11.09 -13.46 -29.90
C ASP A 622 12.20 -13.66 -30.95
N GLN A 623 11.87 -13.44 -32.23
CA GLN A 623 12.80 -13.65 -33.33
C GLN A 623 13.98 -12.69 -33.29
N ASP A 624 13.79 -11.49 -32.76
CA ASP A 624 14.80 -10.43 -32.81
C ASP A 624 15.86 -10.65 -31.74
N THR A 625 15.44 -11.13 -30.56
CA THR A 625 16.34 -11.38 -29.42
C THR A 625 16.77 -12.84 -29.30
N GLY A 626 16.05 -13.77 -29.93
CA GLY A 626 16.22 -15.22 -29.80
C GLY A 626 15.76 -15.77 -28.44
N VAL A 627 15.18 -14.93 -27.57
CA VAL A 627 14.75 -15.32 -26.22
C VAL A 627 13.42 -16.06 -26.30
N LYS A 628 13.37 -17.24 -25.68
CA LYS A 628 12.11 -17.95 -25.42
C LYS A 628 11.47 -17.41 -24.15
N TYR A 629 10.29 -16.83 -24.29
CA TYR A 629 9.48 -16.30 -23.19
C TYR A 629 8.40 -17.33 -22.82
N PRO A 630 8.44 -17.92 -21.61
CA PRO A 630 7.32 -18.67 -21.07
C PRO A 630 6.32 -17.69 -20.45
N LEU A 631 5.21 -17.44 -21.15
CA LEU A 631 4.08 -16.69 -20.60
C LEU A 631 3.25 -17.64 -19.73
N ALA A 632 2.75 -17.14 -18.60
CA ALA A 632 1.90 -17.91 -17.71
C ALA A 632 0.77 -17.01 -17.19
N ASP A 633 -0.46 -17.30 -17.60
CA ASP A 633 -1.67 -16.71 -17.03
C ASP A 633 -2.89 -17.63 -17.24
N TYR A 634 -3.76 -17.77 -16.23
CA TYR A 634 -4.95 -18.62 -16.35
C TYR A 634 -5.94 -18.13 -17.41
N GLU A 635 -5.84 -16.87 -17.84
CA GLU A 635 -6.58 -16.36 -18.99
C GLU A 635 -6.16 -17.03 -20.31
N LEU A 636 -4.94 -17.57 -20.41
CA LEU A 636 -4.45 -18.34 -21.56
C LEU A 636 -4.90 -19.82 -21.54
N MET A 637 -5.53 -20.27 -20.46
CA MET A 637 -5.90 -21.67 -20.29
C MET A 637 -7.03 -22.04 -21.25
N PRO A 638 -6.90 -23.16 -22.00
CA PRO A 638 -7.98 -23.66 -22.84
C PRO A 638 -9.27 -23.87 -22.03
N LYS A 639 -10.43 -23.59 -22.63
CA LYS A 639 -11.72 -23.82 -21.98
C LYS A 639 -12.16 -25.27 -22.09
N MET A 640 -11.75 -25.94 -23.18
CA MET A 640 -11.97 -27.37 -23.42
C MET A 640 -10.69 -28.03 -23.93
N ALA A 641 -10.32 -29.16 -23.33
CA ALA A 641 -9.25 -30.04 -23.79
C ALA A 641 -9.84 -31.36 -24.31
N ILE A 642 -9.38 -31.83 -25.47
CA ILE A 642 -9.84 -33.08 -26.09
C ILE A 642 -8.64 -34.00 -26.32
N VAL A 643 -8.38 -34.88 -25.36
CA VAL A 643 -7.25 -35.82 -25.33
C VAL A 643 -7.66 -37.13 -25.99
N ASP A 644 -7.69 -37.12 -27.33
CA ASP A 644 -8.01 -38.30 -28.14
C ASP A 644 -6.72 -39.04 -28.56
N ALA A 645 -6.59 -40.30 -28.11
CA ALA A 645 -5.43 -41.13 -28.42
C ALA A 645 -5.27 -41.44 -29.92
N ASP A 646 -6.33 -41.33 -30.74
CA ASP A 646 -6.24 -41.52 -32.19
C ASP A 646 -5.25 -40.53 -32.84
N ASN A 647 -5.14 -39.32 -32.27
CA ASN A 647 -4.21 -38.30 -32.72
C ASN A 647 -2.73 -38.60 -32.37
N MET A 648 -2.47 -39.65 -31.59
CA MET A 648 -1.14 -39.97 -31.04
C MET A 648 -0.62 -41.34 -31.52
N MET A 649 -1.43 -42.13 -32.21
CA MET A 649 -1.09 -43.50 -32.63
C MET A 649 0.11 -43.57 -33.58
N SER A 650 0.27 -42.57 -34.43
CA SER A 650 1.30 -42.50 -35.47
C SER A 650 2.55 -41.70 -35.06
N GLN A 651 2.69 -41.32 -33.79
CA GLN A 651 3.86 -40.55 -33.34
C GLN A 651 5.16 -41.34 -33.58
N PRO A 652 6.19 -40.71 -34.17
CA PRO A 652 7.48 -41.36 -34.40
C PRO A 652 8.20 -41.65 -33.07
N LYS A 653 9.05 -42.68 -33.06
CA LYS A 653 9.81 -43.11 -31.87
C LYS A 653 10.54 -41.97 -31.16
N GLY A 654 11.19 -41.08 -31.92
CA GLY A 654 11.91 -39.94 -31.36
C GLY A 654 11.01 -38.98 -30.57
N LEU A 655 9.81 -38.69 -31.09
CA LEU A 655 8.84 -37.85 -30.40
C LEU A 655 8.27 -38.57 -29.17
N THR A 656 7.90 -39.85 -29.30
CA THR A 656 7.41 -40.66 -28.16
C THR A 656 8.42 -40.68 -27.02
N SER A 657 9.71 -40.83 -27.33
CA SER A 657 10.80 -40.82 -26.35
C SER A 657 10.91 -39.47 -25.65
N ALA A 658 11.09 -38.39 -26.42
CA ALA A 658 11.25 -37.05 -25.87
C ALA A 658 10.04 -36.63 -25.05
N SER A 659 8.83 -36.75 -25.61
CA SER A 659 7.60 -36.31 -24.96
C SER A 659 7.26 -37.15 -23.73
N GLY A 660 7.51 -38.46 -23.76
CA GLY A 660 7.24 -39.34 -22.62
C GLY A 660 8.14 -39.08 -21.42
N VAL A 661 9.42 -38.78 -21.64
CA VAL A 661 10.34 -38.38 -20.56
C VAL A 661 10.00 -36.99 -20.02
N ASP A 662 9.49 -36.11 -20.88
CA ASP A 662 8.99 -34.79 -20.48
C ASP A 662 7.87 -34.89 -19.45
N VAL A 663 6.90 -35.81 -19.65
CA VAL A 663 5.84 -36.09 -18.68
C VAL A 663 6.40 -36.47 -17.30
N LEU A 664 7.48 -37.25 -17.26
CA LEU A 664 8.13 -37.62 -16.01
C LEU A 664 8.74 -36.40 -15.32
N VAL A 665 9.39 -35.50 -16.07
CA VAL A 665 9.99 -34.27 -15.54
C VAL A 665 8.90 -33.33 -15.04
N HIS A 666 7.86 -33.08 -15.83
CA HIS A 666 6.68 -32.31 -15.43
C HIS A 666 6.12 -32.79 -14.09
N SER A 667 5.96 -34.10 -13.95
CA SER A 667 5.39 -34.69 -12.74
C SER A 667 6.34 -34.57 -11.54
N LEU A 668 7.64 -34.82 -11.72
CA LEU A 668 8.63 -34.74 -10.64
C LEU A 668 8.83 -33.32 -10.15
N GLU A 669 8.86 -32.34 -11.04
CA GLU A 669 9.00 -30.94 -10.66
C GLU A 669 7.72 -30.38 -10.02
N ALA A 670 6.55 -30.70 -10.57
CA ALA A 670 5.29 -30.33 -9.93
C ALA A 670 5.16 -30.93 -8.53
N TYR A 671 5.60 -32.19 -8.35
CA TYR A 671 5.61 -32.84 -7.04
C TYR A 671 6.64 -32.22 -6.09
N ALA A 672 7.82 -31.84 -6.57
CA ALA A 672 8.87 -31.27 -5.72
C ALA A 672 8.70 -29.76 -5.47
N SER A 673 7.85 -29.08 -6.23
CA SER A 673 7.66 -27.64 -6.19
C SER A 673 7.30 -27.10 -4.80
N VAL A 674 7.71 -25.86 -4.52
CA VAL A 674 7.25 -25.11 -3.34
C VAL A 674 5.76 -24.77 -3.36
N MET A 675 5.10 -24.93 -4.52
CA MET A 675 3.66 -24.73 -4.73
C MET A 675 2.91 -26.06 -4.85
N ALA A 676 3.55 -27.19 -4.55
CA ALA A 676 2.90 -28.49 -4.53
C ALA A 676 1.76 -28.54 -3.50
N SER A 677 0.74 -29.33 -3.78
CA SER A 677 -0.43 -29.53 -2.93
C SER A 677 -1.00 -30.93 -3.10
N ASP A 678 -1.81 -31.40 -2.15
CA ASP A 678 -2.49 -32.70 -2.25
C ASP A 678 -3.27 -32.89 -3.56
N TYR A 679 -3.80 -31.80 -4.13
CA TYR A 679 -4.53 -31.80 -5.40
C TYR A 679 -3.63 -32.09 -6.61
N THR A 680 -2.41 -31.54 -6.61
CA THR A 680 -1.44 -31.72 -7.70
C THR A 680 -0.66 -33.02 -7.54
N ASP A 681 -0.42 -33.43 -6.30
CA ASP A 681 0.43 -34.55 -5.92
C ASP A 681 -0.11 -35.89 -6.43
N GLY A 682 -1.41 -36.14 -6.26
CA GLY A 682 -2.05 -37.37 -6.76
C GLY A 682 -1.96 -37.52 -8.29
N LEU A 683 -2.10 -36.40 -9.02
CA LEU A 683 -2.00 -36.39 -10.48
C LEU A 683 -0.56 -36.63 -10.94
N ALA A 684 0.41 -35.96 -10.30
CA ALA A 684 1.82 -36.13 -10.59
C ALA A 684 2.27 -37.59 -10.35
N LEU A 685 1.94 -38.18 -9.20
CA LEU A 685 2.27 -39.58 -8.88
C LEU A 685 1.68 -40.56 -9.90
N LYS A 686 0.40 -40.37 -10.26
CA LYS A 686 -0.26 -41.26 -11.21
C LYS A 686 0.31 -41.11 -12.63
N ALA A 687 0.64 -39.90 -13.05
CA ALA A 687 1.32 -39.65 -14.32
C ALA A 687 2.70 -40.33 -14.35
N MET A 688 3.54 -40.15 -13.32
CA MET A 688 4.86 -40.81 -13.20
C MET A 688 4.73 -42.33 -13.33
N LYS A 689 3.79 -42.94 -12.60
CA LYS A 689 3.57 -44.38 -12.65
C LYS A 689 3.20 -44.85 -14.05
N ASN A 690 2.29 -44.15 -14.73
CA ASN A 690 1.93 -44.49 -16.12
C ASN A 690 3.15 -44.37 -17.06
N VAL A 691 4.03 -43.39 -16.88
CA VAL A 691 5.25 -43.28 -17.68
C VAL A 691 6.12 -44.52 -17.51
N PHE A 692 6.41 -44.95 -16.28
CA PHE A 692 7.22 -46.15 -16.05
C PHE A 692 6.57 -47.44 -16.59
N ASP A 693 5.26 -47.56 -16.45
CA ASP A 693 4.54 -48.78 -16.82
C ASP A 693 4.33 -48.90 -18.35
N TYR A 694 4.19 -47.77 -19.08
CA TYR A 694 3.70 -47.78 -20.47
C TYR A 694 4.59 -47.09 -21.51
N LEU A 695 5.50 -46.19 -21.12
CA LEU A 695 6.36 -45.49 -22.09
C LEU A 695 7.26 -46.45 -22.89
N PRO A 696 7.94 -47.45 -22.28
CA PRO A 696 8.75 -48.40 -23.05
C PRO A 696 7.94 -49.17 -24.10
N THR A 697 6.70 -49.54 -23.76
CA THR A 697 5.78 -50.21 -24.68
C THR A 697 5.35 -49.28 -25.80
N ALA A 698 4.95 -48.03 -25.50
CA ALA A 698 4.59 -47.04 -26.52
C ALA A 698 5.75 -46.71 -27.48
N TYR A 699 7.00 -46.78 -26.99
CA TYR A 699 8.19 -46.55 -27.80
C TYR A 699 8.54 -47.75 -28.71
N ASN A 700 8.48 -48.97 -28.18
CA ASN A 700 8.84 -50.19 -28.93
C ASN A 700 7.71 -50.65 -29.85
N GLU A 701 6.47 -50.56 -29.39
CA GLU A 701 5.24 -50.94 -30.08
C GLU A 701 4.37 -49.70 -30.33
N GLY A 702 4.77 -48.86 -31.29
CA GLY A 702 4.13 -47.56 -31.53
C GLY A 702 2.61 -47.58 -31.77
N ASN A 703 2.08 -48.74 -32.21
CA ASN A 703 0.65 -48.95 -32.47
C ASN A 703 -0.10 -49.59 -31.28
N ASN A 704 0.55 -49.76 -30.12
CA ASN A 704 -0.10 -50.31 -28.93
C ASN A 704 -1.08 -49.27 -28.35
N VAL A 705 -2.38 -49.53 -28.55
CA VAL A 705 -3.45 -48.60 -28.18
C VAL A 705 -3.48 -48.31 -26.68
N GLU A 706 -3.30 -49.33 -25.84
CA GLU A 706 -3.32 -49.15 -24.39
C GLU A 706 -2.19 -48.23 -23.95
N ALA A 707 -0.96 -48.51 -24.38
CA ALA A 707 0.21 -47.72 -24.02
C ALA A 707 0.07 -46.26 -24.48
N ARG A 708 -0.43 -46.02 -25.70
CA ARG A 708 -0.69 -44.67 -26.22
C ARG A 708 -1.75 -43.93 -25.42
N CYS A 709 -2.87 -44.58 -25.09
CA CYS A 709 -3.91 -43.99 -24.25
C CYS A 709 -3.36 -43.62 -22.87
N LYS A 710 -2.58 -44.51 -22.24
CA LYS A 710 -2.01 -44.26 -20.91
C LYS A 710 -0.98 -43.14 -20.90
N MET A 711 -0.19 -42.98 -21.97
CA MET A 711 0.73 -41.86 -22.12
C MET A 711 0.00 -40.54 -22.39
N ALA A 712 -1.11 -40.56 -23.15
CA ALA A 712 -1.97 -39.39 -23.33
C ALA A 712 -2.57 -38.92 -22.00
N ASP A 713 -3.14 -39.85 -21.23
CA ASP A 713 -3.67 -39.59 -19.90
C ASP A 713 -2.56 -39.06 -18.97
N ALA A 714 -1.36 -39.65 -19.01
CA ALA A 714 -0.22 -39.23 -18.19
C ALA A 714 0.22 -37.78 -18.49
N SER A 715 0.33 -37.43 -19.77
CA SER A 715 0.66 -36.07 -20.23
C SER A 715 -0.37 -35.06 -19.71
N CYS A 716 -1.66 -35.36 -19.89
CA CYS A 716 -2.72 -34.46 -19.44
C CYS A 716 -2.74 -34.30 -17.91
N MET A 717 -2.57 -35.40 -17.15
CA MET A 717 -2.52 -35.34 -15.68
C MET A 717 -1.30 -34.54 -15.17
N ALA A 718 -0.12 -34.74 -15.78
CA ALA A 718 1.06 -33.95 -15.47
C ALA A 718 0.82 -32.46 -15.77
N GLY A 719 0.20 -32.16 -16.93
CA GLY A 719 -0.28 -30.83 -17.31
C GLY A 719 -1.11 -30.16 -16.23
N MET A 720 -2.16 -30.83 -15.75
CA MET A 720 -3.01 -30.32 -14.68
C MET A 720 -2.24 -30.10 -13.36
N ALA A 721 -1.24 -30.94 -13.06
CA ALA A 721 -0.40 -30.77 -11.88
C ALA A 721 0.48 -29.53 -11.99
N PHE A 722 1.32 -29.43 -13.02
CA PHE A 722 2.25 -28.30 -13.16
C PHE A 722 1.56 -26.99 -13.54
N ASN A 723 0.36 -27.04 -14.10
CA ASN A 723 -0.45 -25.83 -14.29
C ASN A 723 -0.69 -25.10 -12.95
N ASN A 724 -0.72 -25.83 -11.84
CA ASN A 724 -1.04 -25.29 -10.51
C ASN A 724 0.20 -25.25 -9.58
N ALA A 725 1.05 -26.27 -9.65
CA ALA A 725 2.28 -26.34 -8.86
C ALA A 725 3.50 -25.71 -9.57
N PHE A 726 3.36 -25.27 -10.82
CA PHE A 726 4.45 -24.77 -11.66
C PHE A 726 5.54 -25.84 -11.89
N LEU A 727 6.56 -25.47 -12.66
CA LEU A 727 7.73 -26.29 -12.98
C LEU A 727 8.95 -25.76 -12.23
N GLY A 728 10.07 -26.47 -12.31
CA GLY A 728 11.29 -26.14 -11.58
C GLY A 728 12.46 -25.78 -12.51
N ILE A 729 13.67 -25.96 -11.98
CA ILE A 729 14.89 -25.56 -12.69
C ILE A 729 15.29 -26.50 -13.83
N CYS A 730 14.75 -27.71 -13.89
CA CYS A 730 14.98 -28.61 -15.03
C CYS A 730 14.44 -27.95 -16.30
N HIS A 731 13.21 -27.43 -16.24
CA HIS A 731 12.60 -26.69 -17.36
C HIS A 731 13.32 -25.39 -17.65
N SER A 732 13.65 -24.58 -16.63
CA SER A 732 14.34 -23.31 -16.90
C SER A 732 15.68 -23.51 -17.60
N MET A 733 16.43 -24.54 -17.21
CA MET A 733 17.67 -24.90 -17.88
C MET A 733 17.41 -25.53 -19.26
N ALA A 734 16.44 -26.43 -19.39
CA ALA A 734 16.13 -27.10 -20.65
C ALA A 734 15.60 -26.14 -21.72
N HIS A 735 14.85 -25.10 -21.36
CA HIS A 735 14.40 -24.05 -22.29
C HIS A 735 15.59 -23.40 -22.98
N LYS A 736 16.62 -23.03 -22.22
CA LYS A 736 17.80 -22.34 -22.77
C LYS A 736 18.72 -23.32 -23.50
N LEU A 737 18.94 -24.51 -22.96
CA LEU A 737 19.67 -25.58 -23.66
C LEU A 737 19.06 -25.91 -25.03
N GLY A 738 17.73 -26.05 -25.10
CA GLY A 738 17.02 -26.28 -26.35
C GLY A 738 17.05 -25.07 -27.30
N ALA A 739 16.96 -23.84 -26.79
CA ALA A 739 17.02 -22.63 -27.61
C ALA A 739 18.40 -22.42 -28.27
N PHE A 740 19.49 -22.57 -27.51
CA PHE A 740 20.85 -22.31 -27.99
C PHE A 740 21.42 -23.45 -28.84
N HIS A 741 21.03 -24.70 -28.57
CA HIS A 741 21.63 -25.89 -29.19
C HIS A 741 20.65 -26.75 -30.00
N HIS A 742 19.40 -26.29 -30.16
CA HIS A 742 18.36 -26.94 -30.96
C HIS A 742 18.07 -28.40 -30.53
N LEU A 743 18.29 -28.71 -29.25
CA LEU A 743 17.87 -29.99 -28.68
C LEU A 743 16.36 -30.00 -28.47
N PRO A 744 15.65 -31.10 -28.79
CA PRO A 744 14.25 -31.24 -28.46
C PRO A 744 14.01 -31.09 -26.96
N HIS A 745 12.95 -30.38 -26.57
CA HIS A 745 12.66 -30.00 -25.18
C HIS A 745 12.74 -31.17 -24.19
N GLY A 746 12.01 -32.26 -24.44
CA GLY A 746 12.03 -33.43 -23.58
C GLY A 746 13.38 -34.14 -23.49
N ILE A 747 14.24 -34.02 -24.52
CA ILE A 747 15.62 -34.52 -24.48
C ILE A 747 16.49 -33.62 -23.60
N ALA A 748 16.37 -32.31 -23.73
CA ALA A 748 17.08 -31.37 -22.85
C ALA A 748 16.70 -31.59 -21.37
N ASN A 749 15.42 -31.78 -21.07
CA ASN A 749 14.93 -32.16 -19.74
C ASN A 749 15.53 -33.50 -19.28
N ALA A 750 15.52 -34.53 -20.13
CA ALA A 750 16.03 -35.87 -19.79
C ALA A 750 17.53 -35.87 -19.39
N LEU A 751 18.31 -35.01 -20.02
CA LEU A 751 19.76 -34.86 -19.79
C LEU A 751 20.07 -34.16 -18.46
N LEU A 752 19.16 -33.33 -17.95
CA LEU A 752 19.33 -32.56 -16.72
C LEU A 752 18.67 -33.21 -15.50
N LEU A 753 17.61 -34.01 -15.70
CA LEU A 753 16.72 -34.49 -14.66
C LEU A 753 17.41 -35.07 -13.42
N ASN A 754 18.32 -36.04 -13.60
CA ASN A 754 18.96 -36.70 -12.44
C ASN A 754 19.82 -35.72 -11.62
N LEU A 755 20.53 -34.80 -12.30
CA LEU A 755 21.38 -33.80 -11.65
C LEU A 755 20.52 -32.80 -10.87
N VAL A 756 19.39 -32.38 -11.44
CA VAL A 756 18.42 -31.50 -10.76
C VAL A 756 17.79 -32.19 -9.56
N MET A 757 17.43 -33.48 -9.68
CA MET A 757 16.91 -34.25 -8.55
C MET A 757 17.93 -34.34 -7.41
N GLU A 758 19.19 -34.64 -7.70
CA GLU A 758 20.26 -34.66 -6.70
C GLU A 758 20.50 -33.29 -6.08
N PHE A 759 20.46 -32.22 -6.89
CA PHE A 759 20.59 -30.85 -6.45
C PHE A 759 19.46 -30.46 -5.46
N ASN A 760 18.22 -30.82 -5.79
CA ASN A 760 17.03 -30.50 -5.00
C ASN A 760 16.92 -31.38 -3.74
N ALA A 761 17.41 -32.63 -3.77
CA ALA A 761 17.37 -33.56 -2.64
C ALA A 761 18.33 -33.21 -1.48
N SER A 762 19.04 -32.08 -1.56
CA SER A 762 19.88 -31.61 -0.46
C SER A 762 19.03 -31.12 0.72
N GLU A 763 19.20 -31.75 1.89
CA GLU A 763 18.59 -31.33 3.15
C GLU A 763 19.20 -30.03 3.71
N VAL A 764 20.38 -29.62 3.22
CA VAL A 764 21.08 -28.40 3.63
C VAL A 764 21.45 -27.58 2.39
N PRO A 765 20.44 -27.06 1.66
CA PRO A 765 20.70 -26.32 0.44
C PRO A 765 21.31 -24.96 0.75
N THR A 766 22.07 -24.41 -0.20
CA THR A 766 22.67 -23.06 -0.12
C THR A 766 21.61 -21.96 0.02
N LYS A 767 20.45 -22.15 -0.62
CA LYS A 767 19.26 -21.31 -0.57
C LYS A 767 18.01 -22.18 -0.63
N MET A 768 16.89 -21.65 -0.14
CA MET A 768 15.58 -22.32 -0.15
C MET A 768 14.62 -21.59 -1.07
N GLY A 769 13.67 -22.32 -1.66
CA GLY A 769 12.55 -21.71 -2.35
C GLY A 769 11.74 -20.82 -1.40
N THR A 770 11.30 -19.65 -1.89
CA THR A 770 10.68 -18.61 -1.05
C THR A 770 9.17 -18.71 -1.13
N PHE A 771 8.58 -19.59 -0.32
CA PHE A 771 7.13 -19.77 -0.27
C PHE A 771 6.64 -20.15 1.13
N PRO A 772 5.57 -19.53 1.65
CA PRO A 772 5.16 -19.72 3.05
C PRO A 772 4.55 -21.09 3.36
N GLN A 773 4.28 -21.96 2.37
CA GLN A 773 3.91 -23.36 2.61
C GLN A 773 5.12 -24.29 2.63
N TYR A 774 6.24 -23.87 2.04
CA TYR A 774 7.48 -24.62 2.03
C TYR A 774 8.26 -24.32 3.32
N GLU A 775 8.01 -25.12 4.36
CA GLU A 775 8.48 -24.83 5.72
C GLU A 775 9.99 -25.03 5.91
N TYR A 776 10.51 -26.12 5.35
CA TYR A 776 11.91 -26.54 5.44
C TYR A 776 12.23 -27.45 4.24
N PRO A 777 13.52 -27.67 3.91
CA PRO A 777 13.88 -28.62 2.86
C PRO A 777 13.41 -30.03 3.19
N HIS A 778 12.62 -30.64 2.32
CA HIS A 778 12.11 -32.01 2.51
C HIS A 778 11.98 -32.77 1.18
N THR A 779 12.72 -32.31 0.15
CA THR A 779 12.57 -32.82 -1.22
C THR A 779 13.10 -34.24 -1.37
N LEU A 780 14.09 -34.67 -0.58
CA LEU A 780 14.57 -36.06 -0.57
C LEU A 780 13.44 -37.03 -0.23
N ALA A 781 12.68 -36.74 0.83
CA ALA A 781 11.53 -37.56 1.25
C ALA A 781 10.46 -37.60 0.16
N ARG A 782 10.17 -36.45 -0.48
CA ARG A 782 9.21 -36.36 -1.60
C ARG A 782 9.64 -37.19 -2.81
N TYR A 783 10.92 -37.15 -3.20
CA TYR A 783 11.40 -38.01 -4.30
C TYR A 783 11.44 -39.50 -3.91
N ALA A 784 11.71 -39.82 -2.63
CA ALA A 784 11.62 -41.20 -2.16
C ALA A 784 10.18 -41.73 -2.24
N GLU A 785 9.18 -40.92 -1.91
CA GLU A 785 7.76 -41.25 -2.11
C GLU A 785 7.43 -41.52 -3.59
N CYS A 786 7.90 -40.66 -4.49
CA CYS A 786 7.77 -40.89 -5.94
C CYS A 786 8.36 -42.24 -6.35
N GLY A 787 9.56 -42.56 -5.85
CA GLY A 787 10.22 -43.84 -6.09
C GLY A 787 9.39 -45.03 -5.59
N ARG A 788 8.88 -44.97 -4.35
CA ARG A 788 8.01 -46.02 -3.77
C ARG A 788 6.74 -46.22 -4.58
N PHE A 789 6.08 -45.13 -4.98
CA PHE A 789 4.87 -45.17 -5.79
C PHE A 789 5.12 -45.83 -7.16
N CYS A 790 6.31 -45.60 -7.72
CA CYS A 790 6.78 -46.23 -8.95
C CYS A 790 7.35 -47.64 -8.72
N GLY A 791 7.22 -48.24 -7.54
CA GLY A 791 7.62 -49.62 -7.25
C GLY A 791 9.08 -49.83 -6.87
N VAL A 792 9.79 -48.77 -6.47
CA VAL A 792 11.17 -48.87 -5.92
C VAL A 792 11.11 -49.12 -4.42
N THR A 793 11.89 -50.07 -3.93
CA THR A 793 12.00 -50.40 -2.49
C THR A 793 13.43 -50.20 -1.97
N GLY A 794 13.55 -49.80 -0.71
CA GLY A 794 14.81 -49.53 -0.03
C GLY A 794 14.59 -49.41 1.47
N LYS A 795 15.66 -49.44 2.27
CA LYS A 795 15.58 -49.41 3.74
C LYS A 795 15.24 -48.03 4.31
N ASP A 796 15.59 -46.98 3.58
CA ASP A 796 15.43 -45.57 3.95
C ASP A 796 15.20 -44.71 2.69
N ASP A 797 14.87 -43.43 2.86
CA ASP A 797 14.60 -42.50 1.76
C ASP A 797 15.81 -42.30 0.84
N ALA A 798 17.02 -42.27 1.39
CA ALA A 798 18.24 -42.09 0.62
C ALA A 798 18.52 -43.28 -0.31
N GLU A 799 18.28 -44.51 0.15
CA GLU A 799 18.43 -45.71 -0.68
C GLU A 799 17.35 -45.77 -1.76
N VAL A 800 16.09 -45.45 -1.41
CA VAL A 800 15.00 -45.39 -2.40
C VAL A 800 15.31 -44.35 -3.47
N PHE A 801 15.74 -43.15 -3.10
CA PHE A 801 16.09 -42.08 -4.02
C PHE A 801 17.21 -42.50 -4.99
N LYS A 802 18.31 -43.07 -4.48
CA LYS A 802 19.40 -43.58 -5.33
C LYS A 802 18.93 -44.65 -6.32
N LYS A 803 18.14 -45.62 -5.86
CA LYS A 803 17.56 -46.65 -6.74
C LYS A 803 16.59 -46.07 -7.75
N PHE A 804 15.88 -45.01 -7.38
CA PHE A 804 14.96 -44.31 -8.28
C PHE A 804 15.71 -43.58 -9.40
N LEU A 805 16.82 -42.90 -9.11
CA LEU A 805 17.71 -42.31 -10.14
C LEU A 805 18.22 -43.36 -11.14
N VAL A 806 18.57 -44.55 -10.64
CA VAL A 806 18.95 -45.69 -11.51
C VAL A 806 17.79 -46.10 -12.40
N LYS A 807 16.60 -46.30 -11.83
CA LYS A 807 15.39 -46.67 -12.59
C LYS A 807 15.02 -45.62 -13.65
N ILE A 808 15.19 -44.33 -13.37
CA ILE A 808 15.02 -43.24 -14.35
C ILE A 808 16.04 -43.36 -15.48
N THR A 809 17.29 -43.69 -15.17
CA THR A 809 18.36 -43.89 -16.16
C THR A 809 18.10 -45.09 -17.06
N GLU A 810 17.60 -46.20 -16.49
CA GLU A 810 17.18 -47.39 -17.23
C GLU A 810 16.01 -47.08 -18.16
N LEU A 811 15.00 -46.33 -17.68
CA LEU A 811 13.88 -45.87 -18.51
C LEU A 811 14.37 -45.03 -19.69
N LYS A 812 15.20 -44.01 -19.43
CA LYS A 812 15.82 -43.16 -20.48
C LYS A 812 16.53 -43.99 -21.54
N THR A 813 17.32 -44.97 -21.10
CA THR A 813 18.05 -45.88 -22.00
C THR A 813 17.10 -46.76 -22.82
N ALA A 814 16.05 -47.30 -22.20
CA ALA A 814 15.06 -48.16 -22.84
C ALA A 814 14.28 -47.44 -23.96
N VAL A 815 14.16 -46.11 -23.88
CA VAL A 815 13.55 -45.28 -24.94
C VAL A 815 14.56 -44.51 -25.78
N GLY A 816 15.84 -44.92 -25.77
CA GLY A 816 16.85 -44.43 -26.71
C GLY A 816 17.41 -43.05 -26.41
N VAL A 817 17.24 -42.51 -25.19
CA VAL A 817 17.88 -41.25 -24.77
C VAL A 817 19.37 -41.49 -24.56
N LYS A 818 20.22 -40.74 -25.27
CA LYS A 818 21.67 -40.76 -25.07
C LYS A 818 22.05 -40.11 -23.72
N PRO A 819 23.16 -40.54 -23.08
CA PRO A 819 23.46 -40.17 -21.70
C PRO A 819 23.98 -38.73 -21.49
N THR A 820 24.46 -38.03 -22.53
CA THR A 820 25.11 -36.72 -22.39
C THR A 820 24.69 -35.74 -23.49
N ILE A 821 24.84 -34.44 -23.24
CA ILE A 821 24.63 -33.39 -24.28
C ILE A 821 25.61 -33.61 -25.44
N GLN A 822 26.88 -33.91 -25.15
CA GLN A 822 27.91 -34.18 -26.18
C GLN A 822 27.51 -35.34 -27.12
N ALA A 823 26.85 -36.39 -26.63
CA ALA A 823 26.45 -37.54 -27.44
C ALA A 823 25.38 -37.18 -28.50
N TYR A 824 24.70 -36.04 -28.36
CA TYR A 824 23.77 -35.51 -29.36
C TYR A 824 24.43 -34.62 -30.42
N GLY A 825 25.76 -34.46 -30.39
CA GLY A 825 26.51 -33.73 -31.41
C GLY A 825 26.56 -32.22 -31.19
N VAL A 826 26.31 -31.75 -29.97
CA VAL A 826 26.54 -30.35 -29.59
C VAL A 826 28.04 -30.09 -29.54
N ASP A 827 28.49 -29.05 -30.23
CA ASP A 827 29.91 -28.65 -30.25
C ASP A 827 30.36 -28.08 -28.90
N GLU A 828 31.51 -28.54 -28.41
CA GLU A 828 32.03 -28.19 -27.09
C GLU A 828 32.39 -26.72 -26.98
N LYS A 829 33.04 -26.18 -28.01
CA LYS A 829 33.47 -24.79 -28.02
C LYS A 829 32.24 -23.88 -28.00
N TYR A 830 31.27 -24.13 -28.86
CA TYR A 830 30.04 -23.36 -28.91
C TYR A 830 29.22 -23.47 -27.61
N PHE A 831 29.16 -24.66 -26.99
CA PHE A 831 28.53 -24.85 -25.68
C PHE A 831 29.19 -24.01 -24.59
N LEU A 832 30.51 -24.04 -24.49
CA LEU A 832 31.25 -23.24 -23.51
C LEU A 832 31.14 -21.73 -23.78
N ASP A 833 31.17 -21.33 -25.06
CA ASP A 833 31.03 -19.92 -25.48
C ASP A 833 29.63 -19.34 -25.14
N THR A 834 28.60 -20.18 -25.02
CA THR A 834 27.20 -19.76 -24.74
C THR A 834 26.73 -20.06 -23.31
N LEU A 835 27.52 -20.80 -22.52
CA LEU A 835 27.15 -21.31 -21.20
C LEU A 835 26.73 -20.22 -20.21
N ASP A 836 27.47 -19.11 -20.13
CA ASP A 836 27.16 -18.05 -19.17
C ASP A 836 25.84 -17.34 -19.48
N ALA A 837 25.55 -17.11 -20.77
CA ALA A 837 24.26 -16.56 -21.19
C ALA A 837 23.11 -17.54 -20.91
N MET A 838 23.29 -18.85 -21.15
CA MET A 838 22.29 -19.87 -20.82
C MET A 838 22.01 -19.93 -19.31
N VAL A 839 23.04 -19.77 -18.47
CA VAL A 839 22.91 -19.77 -17.01
C VAL A 839 22.11 -18.57 -16.51
N GLU A 840 22.44 -17.38 -17.00
CA GLU A 840 21.75 -16.15 -16.62
C GLU A 840 20.27 -16.21 -17.05
N GLN A 841 20.01 -16.61 -18.29
CA GLN A 841 18.64 -16.72 -18.79
C GLN A 841 17.84 -17.83 -18.11
N ALA A 842 18.46 -18.94 -17.70
CA ALA A 842 17.78 -20.00 -16.96
C ALA A 842 17.43 -19.53 -15.53
N PHE A 843 18.31 -18.77 -14.90
CA PHE A 843 18.01 -18.15 -13.61
C PHE A 843 16.84 -17.15 -13.71
N ASP A 844 16.79 -16.35 -14.79
CA ASP A 844 15.72 -15.38 -15.08
C ASP A 844 14.41 -16.00 -15.61
N ASP A 845 14.35 -17.32 -15.77
CA ASP A 845 13.16 -18.01 -16.27
C ASP A 845 12.06 -18.11 -15.19
N GLN A 846 10.80 -17.95 -15.60
CA GLN A 846 9.64 -18.00 -14.72
C GLN A 846 9.50 -19.35 -13.96
N CYS A 847 10.01 -20.45 -14.51
CA CYS A 847 9.99 -21.76 -13.85
C CYS A 847 10.90 -21.81 -12.61
N THR A 848 11.99 -21.04 -12.58
CA THR A 848 12.97 -21.12 -11.47
C THR A 848 12.37 -20.76 -10.11
N GLY A 849 11.40 -19.84 -10.08
CA GLY A 849 10.81 -19.33 -8.84
C GLY A 849 10.05 -20.37 -8.00
N ALA A 850 9.59 -21.47 -8.61
CA ALA A 850 8.84 -22.52 -7.91
C ALA A 850 9.71 -23.69 -7.44
N ASN A 851 11.00 -23.69 -7.77
CA ASN A 851 11.89 -24.79 -7.41
C ASN A 851 12.18 -24.83 -5.89
N PRO A 852 12.16 -26.01 -5.22
CA PRO A 852 12.37 -26.14 -3.78
C PRO A 852 13.71 -25.61 -3.27
N ARG A 853 14.74 -25.64 -4.14
CA ARG A 853 16.05 -25.02 -3.90
C ARG A 853 16.23 -23.86 -4.87
N TYR A 854 16.18 -22.64 -4.36
CA TYR A 854 16.44 -21.48 -5.21
C TYR A 854 17.90 -21.50 -5.69
N PRO A 855 18.19 -21.62 -6.99
CA PRO A 855 19.55 -21.91 -7.44
C PRO A 855 20.45 -20.67 -7.39
N LEU A 856 21.75 -20.90 -7.21
CA LEU A 856 22.77 -19.93 -7.61
C LEU A 856 23.16 -20.16 -9.07
N MET A 857 23.47 -19.09 -9.81
CA MET A 857 23.96 -19.20 -11.20
C MET A 857 25.18 -20.13 -11.32
N SER A 858 26.09 -20.12 -10.34
CA SER A 858 27.24 -21.04 -10.29
C SER A 858 26.84 -22.51 -10.22
N GLU A 859 25.74 -22.83 -9.54
CA GLU A 859 25.24 -24.21 -9.39
C GLU A 859 24.55 -24.68 -10.68
N LEU A 860 23.81 -23.79 -11.35
CA LEU A 860 23.26 -24.06 -12.69
C LEU A 860 24.39 -24.32 -13.70
N LYS A 861 25.44 -23.50 -13.68
CA LYS A 861 26.63 -23.65 -14.53
C LYS A 861 27.30 -25.01 -14.32
N GLU A 862 27.45 -25.43 -13.08
CA GLU A 862 28.03 -26.74 -12.74
C GLU A 862 27.17 -27.89 -13.27
N MET A 863 25.84 -27.82 -13.12
CA MET A 863 24.92 -28.84 -13.64
C MET A 863 24.96 -28.94 -15.17
N TYR A 864 25.02 -27.82 -15.89
CA TYR A 864 25.20 -27.84 -17.34
C TYR A 864 26.50 -28.54 -17.76
N LEU A 865 27.61 -28.24 -17.09
CA LEU A 865 28.90 -28.88 -17.38
C LEU A 865 28.86 -30.38 -17.08
N LYS A 866 28.24 -30.79 -15.96
CA LYS A 866 28.05 -32.21 -15.62
C LYS A 866 27.21 -32.94 -16.67
N ALA A 867 26.09 -32.34 -17.10
CA ALA A 867 25.23 -32.89 -18.14
C ALA A 867 25.95 -33.00 -19.50
N TYR A 868 26.86 -32.07 -19.79
CA TYR A 868 27.66 -32.09 -21.02
C TYR A 868 28.64 -33.25 -21.06
N TYR A 869 29.39 -33.45 -19.98
CA TYR A 869 30.44 -34.48 -19.91
C TYR A 869 29.97 -35.83 -19.35
N GLY A 870 28.73 -35.95 -18.88
CA GLY A 870 28.20 -37.18 -18.28
C GLY A 870 28.80 -37.53 -16.93
N LYS A 871 28.97 -36.52 -16.06
CA LYS A 871 29.61 -36.64 -14.75
C LYS A 871 28.62 -36.66 -13.60
#